data_AF-A0A936MR58-F1
#
_entry.id   AF-A0A936MR58-F1
#
_cell.length_a   1.000
_cell.length_b   1.000
_cell.length_c   1.000
_cell.angle_alpha   90.00
_cell.angle_beta   90.00
_cell.angle_gamma   90.00
#
_symmetry.space_group_name_H-M   'P 1'
#
loop_
_entity.id
_entity.type
_entity.pdbx_description
1 polymer ?
#
loop_
_entity_poly.entity_id
_entity_poly.type
_entity_poly.pdbx_seq_one_letter_code
_entity_poly.pdbx_strand_id
1 'polypeptide(L)'
;MSDSTLLGPPESFFEQPIHVTANWKALLYSLGKSFSKALYGKYVSGDSAKVDAAVADALGAFGLQFKSTPAEIAWNLCRRALGAAIVELLRTMSIPVQPEDAPDTQFTDAFVQQIDWTMIRLDATFFEHPEQVPFLRPVQVILEEWLAHRGMSRPEARNVAHRLRSHFASALHDEWRSRLAEYKPLEQHIQGSPFMKASERERAWLRHAAALKKACEASMFGESFGLAQVFVPLRAYHEERLDEERDRRAPGHGQRIRRTVVQVDEKLDAWVHAADKNDALRVLSGGPGSGKSSCAKMFAARMAEQGHHVLLIPLHLVNPDDGIPIMVRRFVDDGDHLPFDPLETQGESDRLLVIFDGLDELSMQGKSGSDGAKAFLEEVRRFLDRHNHARLRVQVLVGGREIVVQQARHVLREAKQILILMPYLSLPHMREQEKNQGIEYEASSADLDEDQRVDWWNRYTTVKGQSPPGMPEELQRPELAEITAQPLLNYLVALSRQRKTIDFTQKGLRNRIYADLLDGVYKRAHRERKPHASDLEYEDFVELLEEIGLAVWHGNGRTATVKEIRGVCGERIDKLLRRYEDGEARVMGLLTAFYFRKHHDRRDDEATFEFTHKSFGEYLTARRIVRELRDMHDDRQRATKRRPWDIKDALRDWANVCGPTAMDGHLLPFVIDEVALEDAELVGQWQKLLQELIGHVLRYGMPMERLVPRPDYLEEMHQARNAEEALLACLYACAERTEIVSHIEWLDQNSAGSWLHRLRGQVSGKGRIIAMQCLGRLDLSECWLSRLDLWGASLCGANLQHAILWGTSLSRADLRGANLKGALLKGVILQGANLQGADLKGANLQGANLQGADLQGANLEGANLFRADLRGADLQGAKLQGANLQGANVQGANLLEANLRGANLDGANLTDALMDP
;
A
#
# COMPACT_ATOMS: atom_id res chain seq x y z
N MET A 1 -59.36 58.77 -42.79
CA MET A 1 -58.54 58.94 -43.99
C MET A 1 -57.10 58.64 -43.61
N SER A 2 -56.60 57.54 -44.18
CA SER A 2 -55.25 57.30 -44.72
C SER A 2 -54.00 58.00 -44.16
N ASP A 3 -53.00 57.13 -43.93
CA ASP A 3 -51.57 57.22 -44.32
C ASP A 3 -50.47 57.64 -43.33
N SER A 4 -49.85 56.60 -42.73
CA SER A 4 -48.47 56.09 -42.95
C SER A 4 -47.27 57.07 -43.00
N THR A 5 -46.29 56.90 -42.09
CA THR A 5 -45.05 56.12 -42.27
C THR A 5 -44.01 56.31 -41.15
N LEU A 6 -43.18 55.25 -40.97
CA LEU A 6 -41.92 55.12 -40.20
C LEU A 6 -42.00 54.57 -38.76
N LEU A 7 -42.32 53.27 -38.68
CA LEU A 7 -41.83 52.35 -37.64
C LEU A 7 -40.51 51.74 -38.12
N GLY A 8 -39.40 52.07 -37.46
CA GLY A 8 -38.34 51.08 -37.23
C GLY A 8 -38.68 50.31 -35.94
N PRO A 9 -38.52 48.98 -35.86
CA PRO A 9 -38.77 48.28 -34.61
C PRO A 9 -37.69 48.67 -33.58
N PRO A 10 -38.08 48.98 -32.33
CA PRO A 10 -37.11 49.22 -31.27
C PRO A 10 -36.42 47.92 -30.88
N GLU A 11 -35.08 47.97 -30.80
CA GLU A 11 -34.24 46.99 -30.09
C GLU A 11 -34.70 46.91 -28.62
N SER A 12 -35.37 45.81 -28.22
CA SER A 12 -35.40 45.25 -26.84
C SER A 12 -36.60 44.32 -26.56
N PHE A 13 -37.00 43.43 -27.49
CA PHE A 13 -38.16 42.54 -27.30
C PHE A 13 -37.84 41.03 -27.31
N PHE A 14 -36.57 40.65 -27.41
CA PHE A 14 -36.12 39.25 -27.33
C PHE A 14 -35.11 39.15 -26.20
N GLU A 15 -35.47 38.66 -25.02
CA GLU A 15 -34.52 38.14 -24.00
C GLU A 15 -35.23 37.89 -22.66
N GLN A 16 -35.71 36.67 -22.42
CA GLN A 16 -36.02 36.22 -21.06
C GLN A 16 -35.55 34.78 -20.87
N PRO A 17 -34.76 34.47 -19.82
CA PRO A 17 -34.39 33.10 -19.50
C PRO A 17 -35.65 32.27 -19.19
N ILE A 18 -35.63 30.97 -19.52
CA ILE A 18 -36.73 30.07 -19.16
C ILE A 18 -36.72 29.90 -17.65
N HIS A 19 -37.71 30.49 -17.00
CA HIS A 19 -37.98 30.23 -15.59
C HIS A 19 -38.88 29.01 -15.49
N VAL A 20 -38.33 27.93 -14.92
CA VAL A 20 -39.13 26.75 -14.58
C VAL A 20 -39.58 26.89 -13.13
N THR A 21 -40.88 27.12 -12.95
CA THR A 21 -41.56 26.94 -11.66
C THR A 21 -41.99 25.49 -11.57
N ALA A 22 -41.18 24.73 -10.87
CA ALA A 22 -41.29 23.30 -10.76
C ALA A 22 -42.06 22.88 -9.49
N ASN A 23 -43.12 22.09 -9.65
CA ASN A 23 -43.77 21.40 -8.53
C ASN A 23 -42.95 20.14 -8.16
N TRP A 24 -41.82 20.35 -7.47
CA TRP A 24 -40.95 19.27 -6.97
C TRP A 24 -41.68 18.31 -6.02
N LYS A 25 -42.74 18.79 -5.37
CA LYS A 25 -43.71 18.03 -4.56
C LYS A 25 -44.31 16.84 -5.34
N ALA A 26 -44.89 17.11 -6.51
CA ALA A 26 -45.52 16.09 -7.35
C ALA A 26 -44.49 15.07 -7.92
N LEU A 27 -43.29 15.56 -8.24
CA LEU A 27 -42.20 14.76 -8.77
C LEU A 27 -41.68 13.76 -7.74
N LEU A 28 -41.40 14.20 -6.52
CA LEU A 28 -40.90 13.34 -5.45
C LEU A 28 -41.96 12.34 -4.97
N TYR A 29 -43.23 12.74 -4.97
CA TYR A 29 -44.36 11.84 -4.70
C TYR A 29 -44.44 10.70 -5.72
N SER A 30 -44.33 11.03 -7.01
CA SER A 30 -44.33 10.05 -8.09
C SER A 30 -43.10 9.13 -8.09
N LEU A 31 -41.94 9.68 -7.71
CA LEU A 31 -40.71 8.93 -7.54
C LEU A 31 -40.79 7.95 -6.36
N GLY A 32 -41.26 8.36 -5.18
CA GLY A 32 -41.36 7.47 -4.00
C GLY A 32 -42.26 6.25 -4.22
N LYS A 33 -43.36 6.41 -4.95
CA LYS A 33 -44.27 5.31 -5.33
C LYS A 33 -43.62 4.34 -6.32
N SER A 34 -42.89 4.87 -7.30
CA SER A 34 -42.15 4.08 -8.28
C SER A 34 -40.93 3.37 -7.68
N PHE A 35 -40.19 4.02 -6.77
CA PHE A 35 -39.04 3.45 -6.05
C PHE A 35 -39.45 2.25 -5.19
N SER A 36 -40.53 2.39 -4.43
CA SER A 36 -41.03 1.30 -3.59
C SER A 36 -41.43 0.08 -4.42
N LYS A 37 -41.97 0.30 -5.64
CA LYS A 37 -42.38 -0.78 -6.55
C LYS A 37 -41.19 -1.47 -7.23
N ALA A 38 -40.15 -0.72 -7.63
CA ALA A 38 -38.95 -1.24 -8.28
C ALA A 38 -38.06 -2.06 -7.30
N LEU A 39 -37.90 -1.60 -6.06
CA LEU A 39 -37.16 -2.33 -5.02
C LEU A 39 -37.89 -3.61 -4.57
N TYR A 40 -39.22 -3.58 -4.44
CA TYR A 40 -40.01 -4.77 -4.15
C TYR A 40 -39.88 -5.83 -5.26
N GLY A 41 -39.82 -5.41 -6.53
CA GLY A 41 -39.56 -6.29 -7.67
C GLY A 41 -38.18 -6.98 -7.64
N LYS A 42 -37.12 -6.25 -7.25
CA LYS A 42 -35.75 -6.78 -7.10
C LYS A 42 -35.65 -7.89 -6.04
N TYR A 43 -36.43 -7.78 -4.96
CA TYR A 43 -36.41 -8.72 -3.84
C TYR A 43 -37.15 -10.04 -4.13
N VAL A 44 -38.27 -9.99 -4.87
CA VAL A 44 -39.13 -11.18 -5.10
C VAL A 44 -38.60 -12.10 -6.20
N SER A 45 -37.85 -11.61 -7.20
CA SER A 45 -37.48 -12.43 -8.37
C SER A 45 -35.99 -12.76 -8.52
N GLY A 46 -35.07 -12.06 -7.84
CA GLY A 46 -33.62 -12.30 -7.98
C GLY A 46 -33.06 -12.10 -9.40
N ASP A 47 -33.84 -11.49 -10.29
CA ASP A 47 -33.63 -11.46 -11.75
C ASP A 47 -33.53 -10.00 -12.22
N SER A 48 -32.33 -9.59 -12.65
CA SER A 48 -32.02 -8.20 -13.03
C SER A 48 -32.88 -7.69 -14.19
N ALA A 49 -33.29 -8.59 -15.11
CA ALA A 49 -34.10 -8.22 -16.27
C ALA A 49 -35.52 -7.76 -15.89
N LYS A 50 -36.09 -8.26 -14.78
CA LYS A 50 -37.40 -7.82 -14.28
C LYS A 50 -37.33 -6.50 -13.52
N VAL A 51 -36.18 -6.18 -12.93
CA VAL A 51 -35.89 -4.85 -12.36
C VAL A 51 -35.82 -3.83 -13.48
N ASP A 52 -35.14 -4.14 -14.59
CA ASP A 52 -35.04 -3.28 -15.76
C ASP A 52 -36.42 -3.02 -16.38
N ALA A 53 -37.32 -4.01 -16.41
CA ALA A 53 -38.70 -3.84 -16.86
C ALA A 53 -39.55 -2.98 -15.90
N ALA A 54 -39.44 -3.16 -14.58
CA ALA A 54 -40.16 -2.36 -13.59
C ALA A 54 -39.66 -0.89 -13.53
N VAL A 55 -38.36 -0.69 -13.74
CA VAL A 55 -37.72 0.62 -13.88
C VAL A 55 -38.11 1.27 -15.21
N ALA A 56 -38.14 0.51 -16.31
CA ALA A 56 -38.63 0.98 -17.60
C ALA A 56 -40.12 1.34 -17.55
N ASP A 57 -40.94 0.60 -16.81
CA ASP A 57 -42.35 0.93 -16.54
C ASP A 57 -42.50 2.16 -15.65
N ALA A 58 -41.64 2.35 -14.65
CA ALA A 58 -41.61 3.58 -13.85
C ALA A 58 -41.21 4.80 -14.69
N LEU A 59 -40.18 4.65 -15.53
CA LEU A 59 -39.72 5.65 -16.51
C LEU A 59 -40.76 5.87 -17.64
N GLY A 60 -41.54 4.85 -17.99
CA GLY A 60 -42.61 4.88 -18.97
C GLY A 60 -43.89 5.52 -18.44
N ALA A 61 -44.25 5.32 -17.17
CA ALA A 61 -45.33 6.00 -16.47
C ALA A 61 -45.08 7.52 -16.32
N PHE A 62 -43.82 7.93 -16.45
CA PHE A 62 -43.42 9.33 -16.55
C PHE A 62 -43.63 9.93 -17.96
N GLY A 63 -44.07 9.15 -18.94
CA GLY A 63 -44.40 9.57 -20.31
C GLY A 63 -45.90 9.68 -20.54
N LEU A 64 -46.57 10.66 -19.93
CA LEU A 64 -47.83 11.15 -20.48
C LEU A 64 -47.51 12.23 -21.50
N GLN A 65 -48.06 12.11 -22.71
CA GLN A 65 -48.01 13.14 -23.76
C GLN A 65 -48.53 14.48 -23.20
N PHE A 66 -48.02 15.63 -23.68
CA PHE A 66 -48.79 16.80 -24.16
C PHE A 66 -47.96 18.13 -24.22
N LYS A 67 -48.29 18.88 -25.29
CA LYS A 67 -48.20 20.30 -25.70
C LYS A 67 -47.48 21.41 -24.88
N SER A 68 -46.40 21.95 -25.50
CA SER A 68 -46.28 23.32 -26.05
C SER A 68 -45.68 24.50 -25.27
N THR A 69 -45.16 24.39 -24.04
CA THR A 69 -44.38 25.50 -23.45
C THR A 69 -42.92 25.14 -23.15
N PRO A 70 -41.94 26.05 -23.39
CA PRO A 70 -40.53 25.81 -23.06
C PRO A 70 -40.31 25.45 -21.58
N ALA A 71 -41.09 26.01 -20.66
CA ALA A 71 -41.00 25.70 -19.24
C ALA A 71 -41.36 24.22 -18.93
N GLU A 72 -42.38 23.66 -19.57
CA GLU A 72 -42.77 22.26 -19.38
C GLU A 72 -41.77 21.27 -19.99
N ILE A 73 -41.17 21.62 -21.12
CA ILE A 73 -40.13 20.80 -21.78
C ILE A 73 -38.88 20.76 -20.89
N ALA A 74 -38.45 21.90 -20.34
CA ALA A 74 -37.29 21.96 -19.46
C ALA A 74 -37.54 21.30 -18.10
N TRP A 75 -38.76 21.40 -17.57
CA TRP A 75 -39.20 20.64 -16.41
C TRP A 75 -39.05 19.13 -16.62
N ASN A 76 -39.50 18.63 -17.78
CA ASN A 76 -39.43 17.20 -18.11
C ASN A 76 -37.99 16.69 -18.23
N LEU A 77 -37.10 17.47 -18.83
CA LEU A 77 -35.68 17.17 -18.89
C LEU A 77 -35.09 16.97 -17.49
N CYS A 78 -35.26 17.98 -16.61
CA CYS A 78 -34.74 17.92 -15.24
C CYS A 78 -35.33 16.74 -14.47
N ARG A 79 -36.63 16.48 -14.66
CA ARG A 79 -37.33 15.39 -14.00
C ARG A 79 -36.82 14.00 -14.40
N ARG A 80 -36.64 13.77 -15.70
CA ARG A 80 -36.16 12.49 -16.21
C ARG A 80 -34.69 12.25 -15.84
N ALA A 81 -33.86 13.29 -15.97
CA ALA A 81 -32.46 13.25 -15.54
C ALA A 81 -32.33 12.94 -14.03
N LEU A 82 -33.13 13.59 -13.18
CA LEU A 82 -33.15 13.32 -11.75
C LEU A 82 -33.63 11.90 -11.43
N GLY A 83 -34.69 11.44 -12.10
CA GLY A 83 -35.18 10.06 -11.95
C GLY A 83 -34.11 9.04 -12.32
N ALA A 84 -33.45 9.20 -13.47
CA ALA A 84 -32.38 8.33 -13.92
C ALA A 84 -31.19 8.33 -12.96
N ALA A 85 -30.76 9.50 -12.47
CA ALA A 85 -29.66 9.64 -11.52
C ALA A 85 -29.92 8.89 -10.20
N ILE A 86 -31.12 9.03 -9.63
CA ILE A 86 -31.48 8.34 -8.39
C ILE A 86 -31.60 6.83 -8.62
N VAL A 87 -32.24 6.41 -9.71
CA VAL A 87 -32.36 4.98 -10.06
C VAL A 87 -30.98 4.33 -10.18
N GLU A 88 -30.05 4.99 -10.88
CA GLU A 88 -28.70 4.49 -11.03
C GLU A 88 -27.96 4.38 -9.69
N LEU A 89 -28.06 5.42 -8.84
CA LEU A 89 -27.50 5.39 -7.49
C LEU A 89 -28.02 4.20 -6.69
N LEU A 90 -29.34 3.99 -6.67
CA LEU A 90 -29.98 2.89 -5.94
C LEU A 90 -29.66 1.52 -6.54
N ARG A 91 -29.46 1.43 -7.87
CA ARG A 91 -29.09 0.17 -8.55
C ARG A 91 -27.76 -0.36 -8.03
N THR A 92 -26.81 0.55 -7.75
CA THR A 92 -25.47 0.21 -7.24
C THR A 92 -25.44 -0.18 -5.76
N MET A 93 -26.60 -0.26 -5.08
CA MET A 93 -26.68 -0.45 -3.63
C MET A 93 -27.31 -1.79 -3.21
N SER A 94 -26.76 -2.34 -2.13
CA SER A 94 -27.33 -3.43 -1.35
C SER A 94 -28.10 -2.83 -0.17
N ILE A 95 -29.33 -2.40 -0.41
CA ILE A 95 -30.21 -1.90 0.65
C ILE A 95 -30.82 -3.11 1.37
N PRO A 96 -30.68 -3.26 2.69
CA PRO A 96 -31.40 -4.28 3.44
C PRO A 96 -32.89 -3.91 3.45
N VAL A 97 -33.71 -4.63 2.67
CA VAL A 97 -35.16 -4.45 2.66
C VAL A 97 -35.78 -5.61 3.44
N GLN A 98 -36.58 -5.31 4.46
CA GLN A 98 -37.37 -6.33 5.16
C GLN A 98 -38.62 -6.65 4.31
N PRO A 99 -39.05 -7.92 4.20
CA PRO A 99 -40.20 -8.32 3.38
C PRO A 99 -41.55 -7.68 3.82
N GLU A 100 -41.59 -7.06 5.00
CA GLU A 100 -42.77 -6.45 5.61
C GLU A 100 -42.94 -4.96 5.26
N ASP A 101 -41.97 -4.37 4.55
CA ASP A 101 -41.97 -2.95 4.19
C ASP A 101 -42.84 -2.67 2.95
N ALA A 102 -44.15 -2.52 3.16
CA ALA A 102 -45.04 -1.91 2.17
C ALA A 102 -44.52 -0.50 1.75
N PRO A 103 -44.93 0.05 0.58
CA PRO A 103 -44.65 1.44 0.23
C PRO A 103 -45.16 2.36 1.36
N ASP A 104 -44.23 2.91 2.16
CA ASP A 104 -44.51 3.79 3.29
C ASP A 104 -44.99 5.16 2.78
N THR A 105 -46.23 5.16 2.30
CA THR A 105 -46.90 6.29 1.65
C THR A 105 -46.98 7.49 2.60
N GLN A 106 -47.14 7.24 3.91
CA GLN A 106 -47.18 8.26 4.96
C GLN A 106 -45.85 9.03 5.12
N PHE A 107 -44.70 8.35 5.02
CA PHE A 107 -43.40 9.02 5.04
C PHE A 107 -43.26 9.95 3.83
N THR A 108 -43.55 9.45 2.62
CA THR A 108 -43.57 10.29 1.41
C THR A 108 -44.51 11.49 1.54
N ASP A 109 -45.70 11.32 2.13
CA ASP A 109 -46.68 12.39 2.28
C ASP A 109 -46.24 13.51 3.24
N ALA A 110 -45.65 13.17 4.38
CA ALA A 110 -45.16 14.14 5.37
C ALA A 110 -43.93 14.93 4.86
N PHE A 111 -43.02 14.28 4.12
CA PHE A 111 -41.81 14.89 3.58
C PHE A 111 -42.07 15.75 2.33
N VAL A 112 -42.97 15.30 1.46
CA VAL A 112 -43.42 16.07 0.29
C VAL A 112 -44.02 17.41 0.73
N GLN A 113 -44.70 17.48 1.89
CA GLN A 113 -45.29 18.72 2.40
C GLN A 113 -44.29 19.86 2.71
N GLN A 114 -43.02 19.55 2.99
CA GLN A 114 -42.00 20.53 3.40
C GLN A 114 -41.26 21.22 2.25
N ILE A 115 -41.57 20.88 1.00
CA ILE A 115 -40.86 21.40 -0.18
C ILE A 115 -41.59 22.60 -0.78
N ASP A 116 -40.87 23.72 -0.87
CA ASP A 116 -41.33 24.95 -1.50
C ASP A 116 -40.99 25.02 -2.99
N TRP A 117 -41.72 25.87 -3.70
CA TRP A 117 -41.47 26.18 -5.10
C TRP A 117 -40.08 26.81 -5.26
N THR A 118 -39.21 26.16 -6.03
CA THR A 118 -37.89 26.73 -6.37
C THR A 118 -37.92 27.13 -7.84
N MET A 119 -37.73 28.42 -8.11
CA MET A 119 -37.57 28.93 -9.47
C MET A 119 -36.16 28.61 -9.94
N ILE A 120 -36.04 27.89 -11.07
CA ILE A 120 -34.74 27.60 -11.68
C ILE A 120 -34.64 28.35 -12.98
N ARG A 121 -33.48 28.96 -13.17
CA ARG A 121 -33.08 29.61 -14.40
C ARG A 121 -32.30 28.59 -15.24
N LEU A 122 -32.82 28.26 -16.42
CA LEU A 122 -32.08 27.47 -17.40
C LEU A 122 -31.35 28.42 -18.33
N ASP A 123 -30.05 28.58 -18.09
CA ASP A 123 -29.12 29.36 -18.89
C ASP A 123 -27.84 28.55 -19.17
N ALA A 124 -26.82 29.19 -19.76
CA ALA A 124 -25.55 28.54 -20.06
C ALA A 124 -24.91 27.86 -18.85
N THR A 125 -24.91 28.57 -17.73
CA THR A 125 -24.30 28.14 -16.48
C THR A 125 -24.97 26.90 -15.91
N PHE A 126 -26.29 26.74 -16.06
CA PHE A 126 -26.99 25.51 -15.67
C PHE A 126 -26.43 24.27 -16.38
N PHE A 127 -26.09 24.40 -17.66
CA PHE A 127 -25.65 23.28 -18.48
C PHE A 127 -24.14 23.02 -18.42
N GLU A 128 -23.36 24.05 -18.09
CA GLU A 128 -21.93 23.93 -17.79
C GLU A 128 -21.71 23.32 -16.39
N HIS A 129 -22.57 23.66 -15.43
CA HIS A 129 -22.47 23.21 -14.03
C HIS A 129 -23.80 22.66 -13.48
N PRO A 130 -24.37 21.60 -14.10
CA PRO A 130 -25.66 21.03 -13.70
C PRO A 130 -25.65 20.43 -12.28
N GLU A 131 -24.49 20.14 -11.72
CA GLU A 131 -24.31 19.66 -10.37
C GLU A 131 -24.51 20.76 -9.29
N GLN A 132 -24.47 22.04 -9.67
CA GLN A 132 -24.57 23.18 -8.76
C GLN A 132 -26.00 23.72 -8.61
N VAL A 133 -26.98 23.05 -9.24
CA VAL A 133 -28.35 23.56 -9.33
C VAL A 133 -29.02 23.56 -7.95
N PRO A 134 -29.67 24.66 -7.52
CA PRO A 134 -30.16 24.84 -6.14
C PRO A 134 -31.11 23.75 -5.63
N PHE A 135 -31.98 23.18 -6.50
CA PHE A 135 -32.97 22.19 -6.08
C PHE A 135 -32.35 20.83 -5.69
N LEU A 136 -31.12 20.53 -6.13
CA LEU A 136 -30.48 19.27 -5.80
C LEU A 136 -30.26 19.16 -4.29
N ARG A 137 -29.95 20.26 -3.59
CA ARG A 137 -29.70 20.24 -2.15
C ARG A 137 -30.92 19.77 -1.33
N PRO A 138 -32.14 20.31 -1.51
CA PRO A 138 -33.35 19.74 -0.93
C PRO A 138 -33.55 18.26 -1.26
N VAL A 139 -33.32 17.83 -2.50
CA VAL A 139 -33.49 16.42 -2.90
C VAL A 139 -32.45 15.51 -2.22
N GLN A 140 -31.22 15.98 -2.01
CA GLN A 140 -30.20 15.25 -1.27
C GLN A 140 -30.61 15.02 0.19
N VAL A 141 -31.17 16.03 0.86
CA VAL A 141 -31.67 15.90 2.24
C VAL A 141 -32.76 14.84 2.31
N ILE A 142 -33.70 14.87 1.37
CA ILE A 142 -34.81 13.91 1.30
C ILE A 142 -34.30 12.50 1.04
N LEU A 143 -33.35 12.35 0.10
CA LEU A 143 -32.75 11.06 -0.22
C LEU A 143 -31.97 10.51 0.98
N GLU A 144 -31.23 11.36 1.71
CA GLU A 144 -30.54 11.01 2.95
C GLU A 144 -31.53 10.51 4.01
N GLU A 145 -32.61 11.25 4.27
CA GLU A 145 -33.63 10.87 5.26
C GLU A 145 -34.36 9.58 4.88
N TRP A 146 -34.69 9.43 3.60
CA TRP A 146 -35.32 8.22 3.08
C TRP A 146 -34.41 6.99 3.23
N LEU A 147 -33.12 7.12 2.90
CA LEU A 147 -32.13 6.04 3.09
C LEU A 147 -31.95 5.70 4.56
N ALA A 148 -31.91 6.70 5.44
CA ALA A 148 -31.79 6.51 6.88
C ALA A 148 -33.00 5.77 7.47
N HIS A 149 -34.22 6.10 7.02
CA HIS A 149 -35.44 5.39 7.42
C HIS A 149 -35.44 3.92 6.95
N ARG A 150 -34.75 3.62 5.86
CA ARG A 150 -34.56 2.25 5.32
C ARG A 150 -33.40 1.49 5.97
N GLY A 151 -32.95 1.91 7.15
CA GLY A 151 -31.96 1.19 7.95
C GLY A 151 -30.50 1.47 7.62
N MET A 152 -30.21 2.42 6.72
CA MET A 152 -28.85 2.90 6.48
C MET A 152 -28.42 3.85 7.61
N SER A 153 -27.14 3.85 8.00
CA SER A 153 -26.68 4.84 8.97
C SER A 153 -26.73 6.25 8.37
N ARG A 154 -26.97 7.30 9.19
CA ARG A 154 -27.00 8.70 8.70
C ARG A 154 -25.74 9.09 7.90
N PRO A 155 -24.51 8.75 8.32
CA PRO A 155 -23.31 9.04 7.54
C PRO A 155 -23.30 8.35 6.16
N GLU A 156 -23.68 7.07 6.10
CA GLU A 156 -23.77 6.34 4.83
C GLU A 156 -24.83 6.95 3.92
N ALA A 157 -26.01 7.24 4.45
CA ALA A 157 -27.11 7.87 3.70
C ALA A 157 -26.70 9.23 3.13
N ARG A 158 -25.98 10.04 3.92
CA ARG A 158 -25.43 11.33 3.48
C ARG A 158 -24.40 11.18 2.37
N ASN A 159 -23.51 10.20 2.45
CA ASN A 159 -22.51 9.94 1.40
C ASN A 159 -23.17 9.55 0.08
N VAL A 160 -24.19 8.69 0.14
CA VAL A 160 -24.99 8.31 -1.02
C VAL A 160 -25.68 9.52 -1.63
N ALA A 161 -26.37 10.30 -0.80
CA ALA A 161 -27.07 11.49 -1.25
C ALA A 161 -26.13 12.52 -1.87
N HIS A 162 -24.91 12.68 -1.35
CA HIS A 162 -23.91 13.59 -1.89
C HIS A 162 -23.63 13.32 -3.38
N ARG A 163 -23.56 12.04 -3.78
CA ARG A 163 -23.26 11.58 -5.14
C ARG A 163 -24.35 11.90 -6.17
N LEU A 164 -25.54 12.28 -5.72
CA LEU A 164 -26.66 12.66 -6.59
C LEU A 164 -26.30 13.77 -7.57
N ARG A 165 -25.42 14.69 -7.18
CA ARG A 165 -25.00 15.83 -7.99
C ARG A 165 -24.27 15.40 -9.27
N SER A 166 -23.25 14.56 -9.16
CA SER A 166 -22.52 14.05 -10.33
C SER A 166 -23.37 13.11 -11.18
N HIS A 167 -24.23 12.30 -10.54
CA HIS A 167 -25.14 11.40 -11.26
C HIS A 167 -26.19 12.18 -12.03
N PHE A 168 -26.72 13.27 -11.46
CA PHE A 168 -27.63 14.18 -12.13
C PHE A 168 -26.98 14.85 -13.34
N ALA A 169 -25.75 15.36 -13.18
CA ALA A 169 -24.99 15.96 -14.28
C ALA A 169 -24.85 14.99 -15.46
N SER A 170 -24.35 13.77 -15.21
CA SER A 170 -24.24 12.72 -16.24
C SER A 170 -25.60 12.39 -16.87
N ALA A 171 -26.61 12.12 -16.05
CA ALA A 171 -27.94 11.74 -16.52
C ALA A 171 -28.63 12.85 -17.32
N LEU A 172 -28.37 14.12 -17.02
CA LEU A 172 -28.91 15.26 -17.75
C LEU A 172 -28.37 15.29 -19.19
N HIS A 173 -27.06 15.10 -19.36
CA HIS A 173 -26.46 15.06 -20.69
C HIS A 173 -26.89 13.82 -21.49
N ASP A 174 -27.00 12.65 -20.85
CA ASP A 174 -27.44 11.40 -21.48
C ASP A 174 -28.93 11.46 -21.90
N GLU A 175 -29.79 12.03 -21.05
CA GLU A 175 -31.20 12.26 -21.34
C GLU A 175 -31.37 13.23 -22.52
N TRP A 176 -30.60 14.33 -22.55
CA TRP A 176 -30.64 15.27 -23.66
C TRP A 176 -30.23 14.60 -24.98
N ARG A 177 -29.15 13.81 -24.99
CA ARG A 177 -28.67 13.10 -26.19
C ARG A 177 -29.69 12.08 -26.70
N SER A 178 -30.24 11.27 -25.81
CA SER A 178 -31.15 10.17 -26.18
C SER A 178 -32.48 10.66 -26.75
N ARG A 179 -32.93 11.86 -26.38
CA ARG A 179 -34.22 12.45 -26.83
C ARG A 179 -34.07 13.86 -27.40
N LEU A 180 -33.04 14.06 -28.22
CA LEU A 180 -32.69 15.37 -28.79
C LEU A 180 -33.87 16.07 -29.50
N ALA A 181 -34.73 15.31 -30.19
CA ALA A 181 -35.90 15.85 -30.88
C ALA A 181 -36.95 16.45 -29.93
N GLU A 182 -37.07 15.92 -28.70
CA GLU A 182 -38.04 16.41 -27.69
C GLU A 182 -37.58 17.71 -27.05
N TYR A 183 -36.26 17.90 -26.88
CA TYR A 183 -35.69 19.06 -26.18
C TYR A 183 -35.23 20.19 -27.10
N LYS A 184 -35.15 19.94 -28.42
CA LYS A 184 -34.80 20.95 -29.44
C LYS A 184 -35.55 22.29 -29.32
N PRO A 185 -36.85 22.36 -28.95
CA PRO A 185 -37.54 23.66 -28.77
C PRO A 185 -36.96 24.55 -27.66
N LEU A 186 -36.21 23.98 -26.70
CA LEU A 186 -35.53 24.73 -25.66
C LEU A 186 -34.33 25.52 -26.20
N GLU A 187 -33.68 25.04 -27.26
CA GLU A 187 -32.50 25.70 -27.85
C GLU A 187 -32.85 27.16 -28.21
N GLN A 188 -34.00 27.41 -28.82
CA GLN A 188 -34.43 28.75 -29.26
C GLN A 188 -34.63 29.77 -28.12
N HIS A 189 -34.72 29.32 -26.87
CA HIS A 189 -35.08 30.15 -25.71
C HIS A 189 -33.94 30.31 -24.69
N ILE A 190 -32.80 29.64 -24.88
CA ILE A 190 -31.66 29.69 -23.96
C ILE A 190 -30.47 30.39 -24.64
N GLN A 191 -30.40 31.72 -24.54
CA GLN A 191 -29.26 32.48 -25.05
C GLN A 191 -27.96 32.08 -24.32
N GLY A 192 -26.88 31.90 -25.10
CA GLY A 192 -25.57 31.54 -24.55
C GLY A 192 -25.46 30.11 -24.03
N SER A 193 -26.53 29.31 -24.08
CA SER A 193 -26.48 27.88 -23.78
C SER A 193 -25.30 27.23 -24.50
N PRO A 194 -24.53 26.32 -23.87
CA PRO A 194 -23.68 25.41 -24.62
C PRO A 194 -24.46 24.84 -25.81
N PHE A 195 -25.75 24.55 -25.67
CA PHE A 195 -26.58 23.97 -26.72
C PHE A 195 -26.91 24.89 -27.92
N MET A 196 -26.69 26.21 -27.83
CA MET A 196 -26.96 27.18 -28.91
C MET A 196 -25.72 27.61 -29.69
N LYS A 197 -24.54 27.64 -29.03
CA LYS A 197 -23.26 28.01 -29.67
C LYS A 197 -22.26 26.86 -29.79
N ALA A 198 -22.38 25.81 -28.96
CA ALA A 198 -21.49 24.65 -29.03
C ALA A 198 -21.87 23.76 -30.20
N SER A 199 -20.87 23.42 -30.99
CA SER A 199 -20.97 22.29 -31.91
C SER A 199 -21.34 21.01 -31.13
N GLU A 200 -21.86 19.99 -31.81
CA GLU A 200 -22.01 18.64 -31.26
C GLU A 200 -20.75 18.16 -30.50
N ARG A 201 -19.59 18.68 -30.90
CA ARG A 201 -18.29 18.45 -30.30
C ARG A 201 -18.20 18.86 -28.82
N GLU A 202 -18.51 20.12 -28.52
CA GLU A 202 -18.35 20.70 -27.18
C GLU A 202 -19.42 20.18 -26.20
N ARG A 203 -20.61 19.82 -26.70
CA ARG A 203 -21.60 19.05 -25.91
C ARG A 203 -21.09 17.67 -25.50
N ALA A 204 -20.38 16.97 -26.39
CA ALA A 204 -19.81 15.68 -26.05
C ALA A 204 -18.69 15.80 -25.00
N TRP A 205 -17.90 16.88 -25.04
CA TRP A 205 -16.89 17.17 -24.02
C TRP A 205 -17.48 17.45 -22.65
N LEU A 206 -18.54 18.27 -22.55
CA LEU A 206 -19.25 18.49 -21.29
C LEU A 206 -19.78 17.19 -20.68
N ARG A 207 -20.36 16.32 -21.53
CA ARG A 207 -20.80 15.00 -21.10
C ARG A 207 -19.62 14.13 -20.64
N HIS A 208 -18.51 14.13 -21.36
CA HIS A 208 -17.32 13.38 -20.96
C HIS A 208 -16.76 13.88 -19.61
N ALA A 209 -16.75 15.20 -19.39
CA ALA A 209 -16.38 15.80 -18.11
C ALA A 209 -17.29 15.35 -16.97
N ALA A 210 -18.62 15.34 -17.19
CA ALA A 210 -19.59 14.81 -16.22
C ALA A 210 -19.36 13.33 -15.91
N ALA A 211 -19.00 12.52 -16.91
CA ALA A 211 -18.66 11.10 -16.72
C ALA A 211 -17.37 10.90 -15.90
N LEU A 212 -16.32 11.71 -16.13
CA LEU A 212 -15.08 11.69 -15.34
C LEU A 212 -15.35 12.05 -13.87
N LYS A 213 -16.16 13.08 -13.61
CA LYS A 213 -16.57 13.48 -12.26
C LYS A 213 -17.36 12.37 -11.55
N LYS A 214 -18.35 11.79 -12.23
CA LYS A 214 -19.12 10.66 -11.73
C LYS A 214 -18.24 9.43 -11.43
N ALA A 215 -17.21 9.17 -12.23
CA ALA A 215 -16.26 8.09 -11.98
C ALA A 215 -15.42 8.29 -10.70
N CYS A 216 -15.11 9.54 -10.33
CA CYS A 216 -14.42 9.87 -9.07
C CYS A 216 -15.33 9.71 -7.83
N GLU A 217 -16.65 9.82 -8.03
CA GLU A 217 -17.67 9.65 -6.99
C GLU A 217 -18.29 8.24 -6.97
N ALA A 218 -17.83 7.33 -7.84
CA ALA A 218 -18.27 5.95 -7.84
C ALA A 218 -17.88 5.24 -6.53
N SER A 219 -18.73 4.33 -6.08
CA SER A 219 -18.51 3.56 -4.84
C SER A 219 -17.14 2.88 -4.85
N MET A 220 -16.34 3.16 -3.82
CA MET A 220 -15.03 2.52 -3.64
C MET A 220 -15.16 1.22 -2.85
N PHE A 221 -14.77 0.09 -3.43
CA PHE A 221 -14.77 -1.23 -2.76
C PHE A 221 -16.12 -1.61 -2.10
N GLY A 222 -17.25 -1.13 -2.64
CA GLY A 222 -18.59 -1.38 -2.08
C GLY A 222 -18.98 -0.44 -0.93
N GLU A 223 -18.20 0.61 -0.67
CA GLU A 223 -18.50 1.66 0.31
C GLU A 223 -19.61 2.60 -0.14
N SER A 224 -20.23 3.30 0.82
CA SER A 224 -21.22 4.34 0.55
C SER A 224 -20.64 5.60 -0.12
N PHE A 225 -19.33 5.83 0.02
CA PHE A 225 -18.60 6.98 -0.51
C PHE A 225 -17.69 6.62 -1.70
N GLY A 226 -17.30 7.66 -2.44
CA GLY A 226 -16.37 7.56 -3.58
C GLY A 226 -14.95 8.07 -3.30
N LEU A 227 -14.08 7.96 -4.30
CA LEU A 227 -12.66 8.37 -4.22
C LEU A 227 -12.52 9.85 -3.85
N ALA A 228 -13.33 10.71 -4.46
CA ALA A 228 -13.26 12.17 -4.25
C ALA A 228 -13.41 12.59 -2.78
N GLN A 229 -14.14 11.82 -1.95
CA GLN A 229 -14.40 12.18 -0.55
C GLN A 229 -13.23 11.85 0.38
N VAL A 230 -12.36 10.91 0.00
CA VAL A 230 -11.23 10.45 0.84
C VAL A 230 -9.86 10.66 0.19
N PHE A 231 -9.82 11.15 -1.05
CA PHE A 231 -8.57 11.44 -1.74
C PHE A 231 -7.80 12.56 -1.03
N VAL A 232 -6.49 12.34 -0.90
CA VAL A 232 -5.52 13.32 -0.41
C VAL A 232 -4.54 13.58 -1.57
N PRO A 233 -4.30 14.86 -1.94
CA PRO A 233 -3.31 15.21 -2.97
C PRO A 233 -1.96 14.55 -2.70
N LEU A 234 -1.38 13.91 -3.70
CA LEU A 234 -0.14 13.16 -3.54
C LEU A 234 1.07 14.09 -3.68
N ARG A 235 2.14 13.74 -2.96
CA ARG A 235 3.48 14.31 -3.17
C ARG A 235 4.28 13.43 -4.11
N ALA A 236 5.20 14.04 -4.84
CA ALA A 236 6.19 13.36 -5.63
C ALA A 236 7.55 14.03 -5.48
N TYR A 237 8.60 13.37 -5.93
CA TYR A 237 9.87 14.04 -6.16
C TYR A 237 10.33 13.85 -7.61
N HIS A 238 11.17 14.77 -8.07
CA HIS A 238 11.98 14.56 -9.26
C HIS A 238 13.45 14.42 -8.86
N GLU A 239 14.19 13.64 -9.63
CA GLU A 239 15.62 13.38 -9.40
C GLU A 239 16.48 14.22 -10.34
N GLU A 240 17.51 14.86 -9.79
CA GLU A 240 18.58 15.53 -10.54
C GLU A 240 19.93 14.88 -10.17
N ARG A 241 20.69 14.46 -11.19
CA ARG A 241 22.05 13.97 -10.98
C ARG A 241 22.98 15.16 -10.82
N LEU A 242 23.81 15.15 -9.78
CA LEU A 242 24.84 16.16 -9.58
C LEU A 242 26.10 15.71 -10.30
N ASP A 243 26.50 16.43 -11.36
CA ASP A 243 27.72 16.09 -12.09
C ASP A 243 28.97 16.29 -11.21
N GLU A 244 29.81 15.25 -11.14
CA GLU A 244 31.10 15.27 -10.44
C GLU A 244 32.17 16.04 -11.23
N GLU A 245 32.00 17.35 -11.43
CA GLU A 245 33.05 18.14 -12.07
C GLU A 245 34.18 18.58 -11.13
N ARG A 246 34.23 18.13 -9.86
CA ARG A 246 35.27 18.61 -8.93
C ARG A 246 36.00 17.63 -8.00
N ASP A 247 35.68 16.34 -7.92
CA ASP A 247 36.39 15.47 -6.98
C ASP A 247 36.75 14.08 -7.52
N ARG A 248 37.70 14.04 -8.47
CA ARG A 248 38.31 12.79 -8.98
C ARG A 248 39.28 12.11 -7.99
N ARG A 249 39.18 12.34 -6.68
CA ARG A 249 40.17 11.87 -5.69
C ARG A 249 39.62 11.08 -4.49
N ALA A 250 38.44 10.47 -4.61
CA ALA A 250 37.99 9.47 -3.63
C ALA A 250 37.36 8.25 -4.33
N PRO A 251 38.02 7.07 -4.30
CA PRO A 251 37.38 5.84 -4.78
C PRO A 251 36.36 5.37 -3.74
N GLY A 252 35.07 5.35 -4.09
CA GLY A 252 34.04 4.65 -3.30
C GLY A 252 32.71 5.37 -3.05
N HIS A 253 32.47 6.58 -3.57
CA HIS A 253 31.15 7.21 -3.46
C HIS A 253 30.33 6.99 -4.73
N GLY A 254 29.12 6.42 -4.59
CA GLY A 254 28.14 6.33 -5.66
C GLY A 254 27.66 7.71 -6.11
N GLN A 255 27.00 7.75 -7.28
CA GLN A 255 26.45 8.98 -7.87
C GLN A 255 25.59 9.74 -6.85
N ARG A 256 25.90 11.03 -6.63
CA ARG A 256 25.06 11.90 -5.79
C ARG A 256 23.79 12.30 -6.53
N ILE A 257 22.65 12.05 -5.91
CA ILE A 257 21.32 12.36 -6.45
C ILE A 257 20.67 13.41 -5.57
N ARG A 258 20.16 14.48 -6.18
CA ARG A 258 19.32 15.47 -5.52
C ARG A 258 17.85 15.15 -5.80
N ARG A 259 17.02 15.14 -4.75
CA ARG A 259 15.56 14.99 -4.84
C ARG A 259 14.88 16.28 -4.41
N THR A 260 14.00 16.78 -5.26
CA THR A 260 13.15 17.94 -4.95
C THR A 260 11.72 17.45 -4.81
N VAL A 261 11.14 17.60 -3.61
CA VAL A 261 9.76 17.24 -3.32
C VAL A 261 8.82 18.31 -3.88
N VAL A 262 7.72 17.87 -4.47
CA VAL A 262 6.69 18.72 -5.08
C VAL A 262 5.29 18.16 -4.78
N GLN A 263 4.31 19.05 -4.66
CA GLN A 263 2.90 18.67 -4.70
C GLN A 263 2.52 18.32 -6.15
N VAL A 264 2.02 17.11 -6.37
CA VAL A 264 1.75 16.60 -7.73
C VAL A 264 0.71 17.47 -8.43
N ASP A 265 -0.33 17.85 -7.70
CA ASP A 265 -1.44 18.64 -8.22
C ASP A 265 -0.99 20.01 -8.71
N GLU A 266 -0.27 20.75 -7.87
CA GLU A 266 0.27 22.08 -8.22
C GLU A 266 1.23 21.99 -9.42
N LYS A 267 2.07 20.94 -9.44
CA LYS A 267 3.06 20.75 -10.48
C LYS A 267 2.43 20.43 -11.84
N LEU A 268 1.43 19.56 -11.85
CA LEU A 268 0.70 19.18 -13.06
C LEU A 268 -0.20 20.31 -13.56
N ASP A 269 -0.87 21.04 -12.64
CA ASP A 269 -1.68 22.21 -13.00
C ASP A 269 -0.79 23.28 -13.66
N ALA A 270 0.35 23.63 -13.05
CA ALA A 270 1.29 24.58 -13.64
C ALA A 270 1.79 24.12 -15.02
N TRP A 271 2.01 22.82 -15.22
CA TRP A 271 2.46 22.24 -16.48
C TRP A 271 1.40 22.33 -17.59
N VAL A 272 0.14 22.01 -17.30
CA VAL A 272 -0.96 22.15 -18.29
C VAL A 272 -1.18 23.61 -18.68
N HIS A 273 -1.07 24.53 -17.72
CA HIS A 273 -1.27 25.96 -17.97
C HIS A 273 -0.09 26.62 -18.68
N ALA A 274 1.15 26.18 -18.43
CA ALA A 274 2.35 26.71 -19.09
C ALA A 274 2.31 26.55 -20.61
N ALA A 275 1.59 25.54 -21.11
CA ALA A 275 1.31 25.33 -22.53
C ALA A 275 2.57 25.28 -23.43
N ASP A 276 3.70 24.81 -22.90
CA ASP A 276 4.96 24.72 -23.64
C ASP A 276 4.97 23.50 -24.59
N LYS A 277 5.24 23.76 -25.88
CA LYS A 277 5.33 22.71 -26.90
C LYS A 277 6.55 21.80 -26.75
N ASN A 278 7.61 22.27 -26.11
CA ASN A 278 8.83 21.48 -25.90
C ASN A 278 8.68 20.53 -24.71
N ASP A 279 7.78 20.86 -23.79
CA ASP A 279 7.45 20.11 -22.57
C ASP A 279 6.02 19.54 -22.63
N ALA A 280 5.74 18.75 -23.69
CA ALA A 280 4.41 18.19 -23.91
C ALA A 280 4.21 16.78 -23.29
N LEU A 281 5.22 16.21 -22.63
CA LEU A 281 5.19 14.86 -22.06
C LEU A 281 5.63 14.85 -20.60
N ARG A 282 4.78 14.32 -19.72
CA ARG A 282 5.11 14.02 -18.32
C ARG A 282 4.84 12.56 -18.00
N VAL A 283 5.61 12.01 -17.06
CA VAL A 283 5.45 10.63 -16.59
C VAL A 283 5.23 10.63 -15.08
N LEU A 284 4.11 10.06 -14.65
CA LEU A 284 3.80 9.79 -13.25
C LEU A 284 4.23 8.37 -12.90
N SER A 285 5.20 8.25 -12.00
CA SER A 285 5.85 7.00 -11.65
C SER A 285 5.62 6.62 -10.19
N GLY A 286 5.55 5.32 -9.89
CA GLY A 286 5.43 4.84 -8.52
C GLY A 286 5.13 3.35 -8.43
N GLY A 287 5.36 2.75 -7.25
CA GLY A 287 5.09 1.33 -6.98
C GLY A 287 3.60 0.96 -7.09
N PRO A 288 3.24 -0.33 -7.02
CA PRO A 288 1.83 -0.74 -6.88
C PRO A 288 1.19 -0.08 -5.65
N GLY A 289 -0.12 0.20 -5.69
CA GLY A 289 -0.83 0.79 -4.54
C GLY A 289 -0.49 2.24 -4.17
N SER A 290 0.51 2.86 -4.83
CA SER A 290 0.93 4.26 -4.61
C SER A 290 -0.11 5.33 -4.98
N GLY A 291 -1.20 4.95 -5.66
CA GLY A 291 -2.27 5.87 -6.01
C GLY A 291 -2.17 6.53 -7.39
N LYS A 292 -1.28 6.07 -8.29
CA LYS A 292 -1.14 6.59 -9.69
C LYS A 292 -2.49 6.75 -10.41
N SER A 293 -3.25 5.66 -10.54
CA SER A 293 -4.54 5.66 -11.22
C SER A 293 -5.58 6.55 -10.52
N SER A 294 -5.56 6.60 -9.19
CA SER A 294 -6.43 7.48 -8.41
C SER A 294 -6.09 8.96 -8.66
N CYS A 295 -4.80 9.30 -8.67
CA CYS A 295 -4.30 10.63 -9.00
C CYS A 295 -4.65 11.01 -10.44
N ALA A 296 -4.42 10.11 -11.42
CA ALA A 296 -4.79 10.33 -12.82
C ALA A 296 -6.30 10.61 -13.00
N LYS A 297 -7.16 9.84 -12.31
CA LYS A 297 -8.63 10.06 -12.33
C LYS A 297 -9.02 11.41 -11.75
N MET A 298 -8.51 11.73 -10.55
CA MET A 298 -8.81 13.00 -9.88
C MET A 298 -8.30 14.20 -10.68
N PHE A 299 -7.09 14.09 -11.25
CA PHE A 299 -6.50 15.10 -12.12
C PHE A 299 -7.30 15.28 -13.41
N ALA A 300 -7.71 14.18 -14.06
CA ALA A 300 -8.53 14.23 -15.28
C ALA A 300 -9.87 14.95 -15.04
N ALA A 301 -10.57 14.59 -13.96
CA ALA A 301 -11.83 15.22 -13.59
C ALA A 301 -11.66 16.71 -13.28
N ARG A 302 -10.61 17.09 -12.52
CA ARG A 302 -10.32 18.50 -12.21
C ARG A 302 -10.01 19.32 -13.46
N MET A 303 -9.18 18.81 -14.37
CA MET A 303 -8.84 19.51 -15.61
C MET A 303 -10.07 19.68 -16.50
N ALA A 304 -10.95 18.66 -16.57
CA ALA A 304 -12.20 18.76 -17.31
C ALA A 304 -13.16 19.80 -16.70
N GLU A 305 -13.23 19.91 -15.36
CA GLU A 305 -14.01 20.96 -14.67
C GLU A 305 -13.48 22.38 -14.93
N GLN A 306 -12.17 22.52 -15.17
CA GLN A 306 -11.55 23.80 -15.56
C GLN A 306 -11.75 24.14 -17.05
N GLY A 307 -12.51 23.32 -17.80
CA GLY A 307 -12.82 23.53 -19.21
C GLY A 307 -11.78 22.98 -20.19
N HIS A 308 -10.82 22.18 -19.73
CA HIS A 308 -9.87 21.51 -20.62
C HIS A 308 -10.50 20.27 -21.29
N HIS A 309 -10.16 20.02 -22.54
CA HIS A 309 -10.48 18.75 -23.19
C HIS A 309 -9.50 17.67 -22.70
N VAL A 310 -10.02 16.66 -22.01
CA VAL A 310 -9.21 15.62 -21.37
C VAL A 310 -9.71 14.24 -21.76
N LEU A 311 -8.80 13.34 -22.11
CA LEU A 311 -9.08 11.91 -22.28
C LEU A 311 -8.25 11.09 -21.30
N LEU A 312 -8.92 10.29 -20.47
CA LEU A 312 -8.27 9.28 -19.63
C LEU A 312 -8.41 7.90 -20.28
N ILE A 313 -7.29 7.32 -20.71
CA ILE A 313 -7.22 6.07 -21.46
C ILE A 313 -6.48 5.03 -20.61
N PRO A 314 -7.19 4.05 -20.02
CA PRO A 314 -6.56 2.90 -19.40
C PRO A 314 -5.91 2.01 -20.47
N LEU A 315 -4.62 1.73 -20.32
CA LEU A 315 -3.83 1.08 -21.36
C LEU A 315 -4.20 -0.40 -21.58
N HIS A 316 -4.78 -1.09 -20.59
CA HIS A 316 -5.32 -2.45 -20.76
C HIS A 316 -6.55 -2.53 -21.67
N LEU A 317 -7.21 -1.40 -21.97
CA LEU A 317 -8.38 -1.37 -22.85
C LEU A 317 -8.02 -1.16 -24.33
N VAL A 318 -6.74 -0.96 -24.64
CA VAL A 318 -6.28 -0.61 -25.98
C VAL A 318 -5.15 -1.54 -26.43
N ASN A 319 -4.94 -1.63 -27.74
CA ASN A 319 -3.86 -2.43 -28.32
C ASN A 319 -2.61 -1.56 -28.54
N PRO A 320 -1.47 -1.85 -27.89
CA PRO A 320 -0.23 -1.06 -28.01
C PRO A 320 0.41 -1.10 -29.39
N ASP A 321 0.12 -2.12 -30.21
CA ASP A 321 0.66 -2.22 -31.57
C ASP A 321 0.02 -1.18 -32.51
N ASP A 322 -1.12 -0.62 -32.14
CA ASP A 322 -1.74 0.47 -32.87
C ASP A 322 -0.98 1.79 -32.61
N GLY A 323 -0.73 2.58 -33.65
CA GLY A 323 -0.22 3.95 -33.47
C GLY A 323 -1.19 4.80 -32.64
N ILE A 324 -0.68 5.77 -31.89
CA ILE A 324 -1.46 6.62 -30.96
C ILE A 324 -2.76 7.17 -31.56
N PRO A 325 -2.82 7.65 -32.81
CA PRO A 325 -4.09 8.11 -33.40
C PRO A 325 -5.16 7.03 -33.50
N ILE A 326 -4.78 5.81 -33.90
CA ILE A 326 -5.70 4.67 -34.03
C ILE A 326 -6.18 4.23 -32.65
N MET A 327 -5.26 4.21 -31.69
CA MET A 327 -5.54 3.87 -30.29
C MET A 327 -6.58 4.80 -29.67
N VAL A 328 -6.38 6.11 -29.81
CA VAL A 328 -7.31 7.13 -29.32
C VAL A 328 -8.66 7.00 -30.03
N ARG A 329 -8.66 6.78 -31.36
CA ARG A 329 -9.89 6.62 -32.14
C ARG A 329 -10.72 5.42 -31.70
N ARG A 330 -10.09 4.25 -31.57
CA ARG A 330 -10.76 3.02 -31.11
C ARG A 330 -11.32 3.17 -29.71
N PHE A 331 -10.54 3.71 -28.78
CA PHE A 331 -11.00 3.94 -27.40
C PHE A 331 -12.27 4.80 -27.36
N VAL A 332 -12.29 5.87 -28.17
CA VAL A 332 -13.43 6.77 -28.26
C VAL A 332 -14.66 6.10 -28.89
N ASP A 333 -14.46 5.34 -29.97
CA ASP A 333 -15.53 4.66 -30.71
C ASP A 333 -16.14 3.50 -29.89
N ASP A 334 -15.32 2.69 -29.19
CA ASP A 334 -15.77 1.53 -28.41
C ASP A 334 -16.49 1.93 -27.10
N GLY A 335 -16.14 3.07 -26.51
CA GLY A 335 -16.67 3.55 -25.23
C GLY A 335 -17.86 4.51 -25.32
N ASP A 336 -18.37 4.80 -26.53
CA ASP A 336 -19.37 5.84 -26.80
C ASP A 336 -18.99 7.21 -26.17
N HIS A 337 -17.68 7.48 -26.08
CA HIS A 337 -17.13 8.62 -25.34
C HIS A 337 -17.35 9.94 -26.09
N LEU A 338 -16.95 10.01 -27.36
CA LEU A 338 -17.07 11.19 -28.22
C LEU A 338 -17.49 10.75 -29.64
N PRO A 339 -18.37 11.47 -30.35
CA PRO A 339 -18.83 11.10 -31.69
C PRO A 339 -17.88 11.55 -32.84
N PHE A 340 -16.68 12.03 -32.53
CA PHE A 340 -15.73 12.62 -33.48
C PHE A 340 -14.29 12.26 -33.11
N ASP A 341 -13.33 12.54 -33.99
CA ASP A 341 -11.91 12.37 -33.68
C ASP A 341 -11.42 13.51 -32.78
N PRO A 342 -11.03 13.24 -31.51
CA PRO A 342 -10.55 14.27 -30.61
C PRO A 342 -9.23 14.92 -31.06
N LEU A 343 -8.47 14.29 -31.96
CA LEU A 343 -7.20 14.82 -32.49
C LEU A 343 -7.38 15.87 -33.59
N GLU A 344 -8.55 15.94 -34.23
CA GLU A 344 -8.86 16.95 -35.25
C GLU A 344 -9.22 18.31 -34.61
N THR A 345 -8.33 19.31 -34.67
CA THR A 345 -8.58 20.65 -34.09
C THR A 345 -9.41 21.55 -35.00
N GLN A 346 -10.42 22.26 -34.47
CA GLN A 346 -11.26 23.20 -35.23
C GLN A 346 -10.86 24.68 -35.04
N GLY A 347 -10.09 25.01 -34.00
CA GLY A 347 -9.70 26.39 -33.67
C GLY A 347 -8.24 26.59 -33.24
N GLU A 348 -7.86 27.85 -32.97
CA GLU A 348 -6.51 28.19 -32.54
C GLU A 348 -6.17 27.81 -31.09
N SER A 349 -7.18 27.70 -30.23
CA SER A 349 -7.09 27.48 -28.79
C SER A 349 -7.43 26.04 -28.34
N ASP A 350 -7.85 25.15 -29.24
CA ASP A 350 -8.19 23.76 -28.92
C ASP A 350 -6.93 22.97 -28.54
N ARG A 351 -6.78 22.69 -27.25
CA ARG A 351 -5.73 21.82 -26.68
C ARG A 351 -6.36 20.57 -26.09
N LEU A 352 -5.73 19.43 -26.32
CA LEU A 352 -6.12 18.13 -25.79
C LEU A 352 -5.09 17.63 -24.78
N LEU A 353 -5.55 17.21 -23.60
CA LEU A 353 -4.76 16.47 -22.63
C LEU A 353 -5.13 14.98 -22.73
N VAL A 354 -4.15 14.13 -23.02
CA VAL A 354 -4.34 12.67 -23.02
C VAL A 354 -3.58 12.07 -21.85
N ILE A 355 -4.29 11.33 -21.01
CA ILE A 355 -3.73 10.66 -19.83
C ILE A 355 -3.79 9.16 -20.10
N PHE A 356 -2.63 8.55 -20.31
CA PHE A 356 -2.50 7.10 -20.43
C PHE A 356 -2.19 6.51 -19.06
N ASP A 357 -3.10 5.70 -18.51
CA ASP A 357 -2.93 5.05 -17.21
C ASP A 357 -2.58 3.58 -17.37
N GLY A 358 -1.48 3.13 -16.75
CA GLY A 358 -1.06 1.73 -16.76
C GLY A 358 -0.01 1.39 -17.81
N LEU A 359 1.08 2.16 -17.93
CA LEU A 359 2.18 1.86 -18.86
C LEU A 359 2.77 0.47 -18.66
N ASP A 360 2.77 -0.01 -17.41
CA ASP A 360 3.14 -1.37 -17.06
C ASP A 360 2.20 -2.42 -17.67
N GLU A 361 0.94 -2.09 -17.97
CA GLU A 361 0.00 -3.02 -18.62
C GLU A 361 0.39 -3.33 -20.08
N LEU A 362 1.05 -2.40 -20.78
CA LEU A 362 1.52 -2.63 -22.15
C LEU A 362 2.72 -3.58 -22.21
N SER A 363 3.56 -3.56 -21.17
CA SER A 363 4.63 -4.54 -21.01
C SER A 363 4.11 -5.98 -20.84
N MET A 364 2.79 -6.15 -20.62
CA MET A 364 2.13 -7.43 -20.37
C MET A 364 1.43 -8.02 -21.60
N GLN A 365 1.22 -7.26 -22.69
CA GLN A 365 0.38 -7.69 -23.83
C GLN A 365 1.11 -8.36 -25.01
N GLY A 366 2.45 -8.34 -25.05
CA GLY A 366 3.21 -9.20 -25.97
C GLY A 366 4.36 -8.52 -26.72
N LYS A 367 5.37 -9.37 -27.01
CA LYS A 367 6.66 -9.12 -27.68
C LYS A 367 7.46 -7.92 -27.15
N SER A 368 8.19 -8.23 -26.07
CA SER A 368 9.17 -7.43 -25.32
C SER A 368 8.54 -6.49 -24.28
N GLY A 369 8.37 -6.95 -23.03
CA GLY A 369 7.79 -6.11 -21.98
C GLY A 369 8.57 -4.81 -21.70
N SER A 370 9.91 -4.87 -21.70
CA SER A 370 10.76 -3.68 -21.53
C SER A 370 10.86 -2.81 -22.80
N ASP A 371 10.86 -3.42 -23.99
CA ASP A 371 10.81 -2.64 -25.25
C ASP A 371 9.42 -2.06 -25.50
N GLY A 372 8.34 -2.64 -24.99
CA GLY A 372 6.96 -2.20 -25.26
C GLY A 372 6.65 -0.86 -24.60
N ALA A 373 6.97 -0.70 -23.31
CA ALA A 373 6.80 0.58 -22.62
C ALA A 373 7.75 1.65 -23.17
N LYS A 374 8.99 1.27 -23.49
CA LYS A 374 9.95 2.15 -24.16
C LYS A 374 9.44 2.58 -25.54
N ALA A 375 9.03 1.63 -26.39
CA ALA A 375 8.52 1.87 -27.73
C ALA A 375 7.24 2.71 -27.69
N PHE A 376 6.38 2.48 -26.70
CA PHE A 376 5.20 3.29 -26.46
C PHE A 376 5.58 4.74 -26.13
N LEU A 377 6.49 4.97 -25.17
CA LEU A 377 6.96 6.31 -24.85
C LEU A 377 7.67 6.99 -26.04
N GLU A 378 8.43 6.23 -26.83
CA GLU A 378 9.04 6.72 -28.08
C GLU A 378 7.99 7.07 -29.14
N GLU A 379 6.92 6.28 -29.27
CA GLU A 379 5.81 6.57 -30.19
C GLU A 379 4.99 7.77 -29.70
N VAL A 380 4.74 7.90 -28.39
CA VAL A 380 4.13 9.09 -27.80
C VAL A 380 4.97 10.32 -28.11
N ARG A 381 6.30 10.24 -27.96
CA ARG A 381 7.20 11.36 -28.31
C ARG A 381 7.11 11.69 -29.80
N ARG A 382 7.21 10.70 -30.69
CA ARG A 382 7.05 10.88 -32.14
C ARG A 382 5.68 11.45 -32.52
N PHE A 383 4.63 11.05 -31.81
CA PHE A 383 3.29 11.57 -31.98
C PHE A 383 3.21 13.05 -31.59
N LEU A 384 3.76 13.42 -30.42
CA LEU A 384 3.81 14.80 -29.94
C LEU A 384 4.63 15.69 -30.87
N ASP A 385 5.82 15.26 -31.30
CA ASP A 385 6.68 16.03 -32.21
C ASP A 385 5.96 16.31 -33.55
N ARG A 386 5.16 15.36 -34.05
CA ARG A 386 4.34 15.53 -35.27
C ARG A 386 3.15 16.49 -35.05
N HIS A 387 2.40 16.34 -33.95
CA HIS A 387 1.16 17.09 -33.73
C HIS A 387 1.39 18.47 -33.12
N ASN A 388 2.53 18.70 -32.47
CA ASN A 388 2.89 19.98 -31.84
C ASN A 388 3.92 20.80 -32.63
N HIS A 389 4.24 20.42 -33.89
CA HIS A 389 5.30 21.03 -34.69
C HIS A 389 5.23 22.58 -34.74
N ALA A 390 4.05 23.14 -35.00
CA ALA A 390 3.86 24.59 -35.06
C ALA A 390 3.61 25.22 -33.68
N ARG A 391 2.70 24.62 -32.90
CA ARG A 391 2.24 25.08 -31.58
C ARG A 391 1.79 23.87 -30.76
N LEU A 392 1.65 24.05 -29.45
CA LEU A 392 1.10 23.00 -28.59
C LEU A 392 -0.37 22.73 -28.95
N ARG A 393 -0.68 21.47 -29.29
CA ARG A 393 -2.03 20.96 -29.52
C ARG A 393 -2.38 19.82 -28.57
N VAL A 394 -1.42 18.96 -28.27
CA VAL A 394 -1.62 17.79 -27.41
C VAL A 394 -0.57 17.77 -26.30
N GLN A 395 -1.01 17.55 -25.07
CA GLN A 395 -0.15 17.20 -23.94
C GLN A 395 -0.46 15.77 -23.51
N VAL A 396 0.56 15.02 -23.10
CA VAL A 396 0.43 13.63 -22.68
C VAL A 396 0.99 13.43 -21.29
N LEU A 397 0.18 12.85 -20.41
CA LEU A 397 0.60 12.33 -19.12
C LEU A 397 0.57 10.80 -19.18
N VAL A 398 1.65 10.13 -18.79
CA VAL A 398 1.71 8.66 -18.75
C VAL A 398 1.93 8.18 -17.32
N GLY A 399 1.02 7.37 -16.79
CA GLY A 399 1.16 6.71 -15.50
C GLY A 399 1.79 5.32 -15.64
N GLY A 400 2.83 5.00 -14.86
CA GLY A 400 3.53 3.71 -14.96
C GLY A 400 4.31 3.30 -13.72
N ARG A 401 4.71 2.03 -13.65
CA ARG A 401 5.60 1.53 -12.58
C ARG A 401 7.00 2.11 -12.69
N GLU A 402 7.64 2.28 -11.54
CA GLU A 402 8.99 2.85 -11.48
C GLU A 402 10.01 2.04 -12.27
N ILE A 403 10.02 0.71 -12.15
CA ILE A 403 10.97 -0.13 -12.87
C ILE A 403 10.87 0.02 -14.39
N VAL A 404 9.64 0.13 -14.90
CA VAL A 404 9.34 0.31 -16.32
C VAL A 404 9.77 1.71 -16.79
N VAL A 405 9.44 2.73 -16.00
CA VAL A 405 9.82 4.12 -16.30
C VAL A 405 11.33 4.33 -16.23
N GLN A 406 12.03 3.68 -15.27
CA GLN A 406 13.49 3.74 -15.14
C GLN A 406 14.20 3.23 -16.38
N GLN A 407 13.73 2.12 -16.96
CA GLN A 407 14.28 1.55 -18.20
C GLN A 407 14.10 2.50 -19.40
N ALA A 408 12.97 3.22 -19.45
CA ALA A 408 12.66 4.18 -20.50
C ALA A 408 13.16 5.62 -20.23
N ARG A 409 13.91 5.87 -19.15
CA ARG A 409 14.40 7.22 -18.76
C ARG A 409 15.11 7.96 -19.88
N HIS A 410 15.87 7.27 -20.72
CA HIS A 410 16.61 7.86 -21.84
C HIS A 410 15.73 8.48 -22.94
N VAL A 411 14.44 8.11 -22.99
CA VAL A 411 13.45 8.73 -23.90
C VAL A 411 13.07 10.14 -23.42
N LEU A 412 13.19 10.38 -22.11
CA LEU A 412 12.82 11.61 -21.43
C LEU A 412 14.07 12.49 -21.30
N ARG A 413 14.16 13.51 -22.16
CA ARG A 413 15.38 14.32 -22.38
C ARG A 413 15.54 15.47 -21.40
N GLU A 414 14.47 15.89 -20.72
CA GLU A 414 14.50 17.06 -19.85
C GLU A 414 14.47 16.66 -18.38
N ALA A 415 15.18 17.42 -17.56
CA ALA A 415 15.05 17.34 -16.11
C ALA A 415 13.58 17.57 -15.72
N LYS A 416 13.10 16.87 -14.68
CA LYS A 416 11.75 17.04 -14.09
C LYS A 416 10.56 16.47 -14.87
N GLN A 417 10.78 15.73 -15.97
CA GLN A 417 9.70 15.05 -16.71
C GLN A 417 9.09 13.86 -15.96
N ILE A 418 9.82 13.28 -15.02
CA ILE A 418 9.38 12.13 -14.21
C ILE A 418 9.04 12.62 -12.81
N LEU A 419 7.79 12.42 -12.40
CA LEU A 419 7.32 12.64 -11.04
C LEU A 419 7.19 11.28 -10.36
N ILE A 420 8.05 11.00 -9.37
CA ILE A 420 8.04 9.74 -8.62
C ILE A 420 7.21 9.95 -7.35
N LEU A 421 6.07 9.28 -7.26
CA LEU A 421 5.13 9.39 -6.15
C LEU A 421 5.78 8.98 -4.83
N MET A 422 5.51 9.77 -3.79
CA MET A 422 5.95 9.52 -2.43
C MET A 422 4.87 8.79 -1.63
N PRO A 423 5.26 8.01 -0.60
CA PRO A 423 4.32 7.52 0.39
C PRO A 423 3.69 8.69 1.18
N TYR A 424 2.55 8.43 1.84
CA TYR A 424 1.94 9.37 2.78
C TYR A 424 2.84 9.73 3.96
N LEU A 425 3.79 8.87 4.31
CA LEU A 425 4.78 9.13 5.34
C LEU A 425 6.18 8.70 4.90
N SER A 426 7.16 9.59 5.07
CA SER A 426 8.58 9.27 4.94
C SER A 426 9.19 9.06 6.33
N LEU A 427 9.60 7.82 6.63
CA LEU A 427 10.15 7.50 7.96
C LEU A 427 11.62 7.94 8.09
N PRO A 428 12.05 8.46 9.26
CA PRO A 428 13.41 8.97 9.48
C PRO A 428 14.53 7.98 9.11
N HIS A 429 14.35 6.69 9.44
CA HIS A 429 15.35 5.67 9.14
C HIS A 429 15.47 5.38 7.63
N MET A 430 14.40 5.53 6.85
CA MET A 430 14.47 5.40 5.39
C MET A 430 15.32 6.54 4.82
N ARG A 431 15.12 7.76 5.32
CA ARG A 431 15.89 8.94 4.90
C ARG A 431 17.37 8.83 5.28
N GLU A 432 17.68 8.24 6.44
CA GLU A 432 19.07 7.95 6.81
C GLU A 432 19.72 6.92 5.88
N GLN A 433 18.99 5.87 5.49
CA GLN A 433 19.47 4.90 4.50
C GLN A 433 19.74 5.57 3.14
N GLU A 434 18.83 6.41 2.66
CA GLU A 434 18.97 7.16 1.42
C GLU A 434 20.16 8.13 1.48
N LYS A 435 20.35 8.82 2.60
CA LYS A 435 21.50 9.70 2.83
C LYS A 435 22.82 8.93 2.77
N ASN A 436 22.86 7.73 3.35
CA ASN A 436 24.03 6.84 3.26
C ASN A 436 24.31 6.37 1.82
N GLN A 437 23.30 6.37 0.95
CA GLN A 437 23.41 6.05 -0.47
C GLN A 437 23.75 7.27 -1.35
N GLY A 438 24.01 8.44 -0.75
CA GLY A 438 24.35 9.66 -1.48
C GLY A 438 23.14 10.41 -2.06
N ILE A 439 21.94 10.14 -1.55
CA ILE A 439 20.71 10.85 -1.91
C ILE A 439 20.52 12.02 -0.95
N GLU A 440 20.37 13.22 -1.49
CA GLU A 440 20.13 14.45 -0.74
C GLU A 440 18.79 15.06 -1.13
N TYR A 441 18.01 15.48 -0.13
CA TYR A 441 16.76 16.21 -0.35
C TYR A 441 17.00 17.71 -0.35
N GLU A 442 16.35 18.43 -1.26
CA GLU A 442 16.34 19.89 -1.27
C GLU A 442 15.58 20.44 -0.04
N ALA A 443 16.11 21.52 0.57
CA ALA A 443 15.98 21.86 1.99
C ALA A 443 14.58 22.24 2.57
N SER A 444 13.47 21.88 1.92
CA SER A 444 12.14 21.97 2.52
C SER A 444 11.93 20.79 3.48
N SER A 445 12.20 20.98 4.78
CA SER A 445 11.90 19.95 5.80
C SER A 445 10.39 19.77 6.03
N ALA A 446 9.59 20.81 5.74
CA ALA A 446 8.16 20.81 6.01
C ALA A 446 7.39 19.76 5.18
N ASP A 447 7.66 19.67 3.88
CA ASP A 447 6.98 18.70 2.99
C ASP A 447 7.47 17.26 3.19
N LEU A 448 8.62 17.06 3.86
CA LEU A 448 9.20 15.74 4.11
C LEU A 448 8.75 15.12 5.43
N ASP A 449 8.44 15.96 6.42
CA ASP A 449 7.99 15.55 7.75
C ASP A 449 6.46 15.47 7.87
N GLU A 450 5.71 15.96 6.88
CA GLU A 450 4.25 15.89 6.85
C GLU A 450 3.76 14.43 6.71
N ASP A 451 2.86 14.05 7.62
CA ASP A 451 2.17 12.76 7.64
C ASP A 451 0.78 12.86 7.01
N GLN A 452 0.70 12.61 5.69
CA GLN A 452 -0.55 12.69 4.93
C GLN A 452 -1.56 11.59 5.32
N ARG A 453 -1.16 10.61 6.16
CA ARG A 453 -2.10 9.62 6.71
C ARG A 453 -3.10 10.31 7.62
N VAL A 454 -2.69 11.34 8.37
CA VAL A 454 -3.58 12.09 9.28
C VAL A 454 -4.74 12.71 8.50
N ASP A 455 -4.45 13.40 7.40
CA ASP A 455 -5.47 14.00 6.53
C ASP A 455 -6.40 12.95 5.93
N TRP A 456 -5.81 11.84 5.47
CA TRP A 456 -6.58 10.74 4.92
C TRP A 456 -7.53 10.13 5.95
N TRP A 457 -7.05 9.88 7.16
CA TRP A 457 -7.85 9.31 8.25
C TRP A 457 -8.91 10.28 8.74
N ASN A 458 -8.63 11.57 8.78
CA ASN A 458 -9.64 12.59 9.08
C ASN A 458 -10.79 12.55 8.07
N ARG A 459 -10.48 12.46 6.77
CA ARG A 459 -11.50 12.32 5.71
C ARG A 459 -12.27 11.01 5.84
N TYR A 460 -11.55 9.89 6.00
CA TYR A 460 -12.15 8.56 6.13
C TYR A 460 -13.09 8.44 7.35
N THR A 461 -12.63 8.85 8.53
CA THR A 461 -13.44 8.80 9.76
C THR A 461 -14.63 9.74 9.70
N THR A 462 -14.50 10.89 9.04
CA THR A 462 -15.61 11.82 8.77
C THR A 462 -16.67 11.17 7.90
N VAL A 463 -16.31 10.55 6.76
CA VAL A 463 -17.30 9.87 5.91
C VAL A 463 -17.93 8.64 6.58
N LYS A 464 -17.24 8.04 7.55
CA LYS A 464 -17.78 6.98 8.41
C LYS A 464 -18.63 7.50 9.59
N GLY A 465 -18.69 8.81 9.81
CA GLY A 465 -19.41 9.43 10.91
C GLY A 465 -18.83 9.16 12.31
N GLN A 466 -17.52 8.91 12.40
CA GLN A 466 -16.82 8.78 13.68
C GLN A 466 -16.52 10.18 14.24
N SER A 467 -16.69 10.36 15.56
CA SER A 467 -16.48 11.64 16.25
C SER A 467 -15.67 11.42 17.54
N PRO A 468 -14.54 12.11 17.74
CA PRO A 468 -13.91 13.03 16.79
C PRO A 468 -13.31 12.30 15.57
N PRO A 469 -13.26 12.95 14.39
CA PRO A 469 -12.47 12.43 13.27
C PRO A 469 -10.99 12.45 13.65
N GLY A 470 -10.26 11.42 13.24
CA GLY A 470 -8.87 11.28 13.66
C GLY A 470 -8.25 9.96 13.22
N MET A 471 -6.93 9.98 13.10
CA MET A 471 -6.15 8.77 12.99
C MET A 471 -6.09 8.05 14.34
N PRO A 472 -6.35 6.74 14.40
CA PRO A 472 -6.14 5.95 15.61
C PRO A 472 -4.69 6.07 16.11
N GLU A 473 -4.51 6.25 17.43
CA GLU A 473 -3.19 6.41 18.05
C GLU A 473 -2.29 5.19 17.81
N GLU A 474 -2.88 4.00 17.71
CA GLU A 474 -2.14 2.76 17.52
C GLU A 474 -1.39 2.73 16.17
N LEU A 475 -1.91 3.42 15.15
CA LEU A 475 -1.29 3.50 13.81
C LEU A 475 -0.11 4.49 13.75
N GLN A 476 0.13 5.23 14.83
CA GLN A 476 1.31 6.09 14.97
C GLN A 476 2.56 5.29 15.38
N ARG A 477 2.40 4.03 15.79
CA ARG A 477 3.52 3.15 16.12
C ARG A 477 4.41 2.92 14.89
N PRO A 478 5.74 2.97 15.02
CA PRO A 478 6.66 2.82 13.88
C PRO A 478 6.42 1.56 13.04
N GLU A 479 6.08 0.41 13.67
CA GLU A 479 5.87 -0.85 12.94
C GLU A 479 4.64 -0.81 12.02
N LEU A 480 3.59 -0.08 12.41
CA LEU A 480 2.37 0.08 11.62
C LEU A 480 2.45 1.27 10.67
N ALA A 481 3.37 2.19 10.96
CA ALA A 481 3.56 3.36 10.13
C ALA A 481 4.04 3.02 8.73
N GLU A 482 4.90 2.00 8.61
CA GLU A 482 5.36 1.48 7.33
C GLU A 482 4.22 0.85 6.51
N ILE A 483 3.37 0.02 7.14
CA ILE A 483 2.23 -0.66 6.48
C ILE A 483 1.20 0.36 5.99
N THR A 484 0.99 1.44 6.73
CA THR A 484 0.01 2.49 6.39
C THR A 484 0.61 3.63 5.56
N ALA A 485 1.88 3.52 5.16
CA ALA A 485 2.56 4.57 4.40
C ALA A 485 2.02 4.70 2.96
N GLN A 486 1.44 3.65 2.37
CA GLN A 486 0.88 3.69 1.01
C GLN A 486 -0.64 3.82 1.01
N PRO A 487 -1.25 4.57 0.05
CA PRO A 487 -2.69 4.80 0.01
C PRO A 487 -3.57 3.54 0.04
N LEU A 488 -3.26 2.55 -0.80
CA LEU A 488 -4.06 1.33 -0.89
C LEU A 488 -3.99 0.52 0.42
N LEU A 489 -2.77 0.30 0.95
CA LEU A 489 -2.59 -0.51 2.14
C LEU A 489 -3.16 0.20 3.38
N ASN A 490 -3.02 1.51 3.47
CA ASN A 490 -3.68 2.34 4.49
C ASN A 490 -5.21 2.16 4.48
N TYR A 491 -5.84 2.18 3.30
CA TYR A 491 -7.27 1.94 3.16
C TYR A 491 -7.67 0.51 3.55
N LEU A 492 -6.88 -0.47 3.15
CA LEU A 492 -7.12 -1.87 3.49
C LEU A 492 -7.05 -2.10 5.01
N VAL A 493 -6.08 -1.49 5.70
CA VAL A 493 -6.01 -1.47 7.18
C VAL A 493 -7.25 -0.83 7.79
N ALA A 494 -7.77 0.24 7.20
CA ALA A 494 -8.99 0.88 7.66
C ALA A 494 -10.22 -0.03 7.55
N LEU A 495 -10.35 -0.78 6.45
CA LEU A 495 -11.41 -1.79 6.30
C LEU A 495 -11.27 -2.91 7.34
N SER A 496 -10.05 -3.38 7.60
CA SER A 496 -9.77 -4.38 8.63
C SER A 496 -10.24 -3.92 10.02
N ARG A 497 -9.88 -2.68 10.38
CA ARG A 497 -10.33 -2.05 11.64
C ARG A 497 -11.86 -1.98 11.72
N GLN A 498 -12.54 -1.62 10.64
CA GLN A 498 -14.00 -1.51 10.63
C GLN A 498 -14.69 -2.86 10.86
N ARG A 499 -14.11 -3.96 10.37
CA ARG A 499 -14.61 -5.32 10.65
C ARG A 499 -14.50 -5.72 12.13
N LYS A 500 -13.76 -4.95 12.95
CA LYS A 500 -13.45 -5.25 14.36
C LYS A 500 -12.81 -6.62 14.57
N THR A 501 -12.13 -7.13 13.55
CA THR A 501 -11.47 -8.44 13.57
C THR A 501 -10.10 -8.40 14.25
N ILE A 502 -9.49 -7.22 14.40
CA ILE A 502 -8.13 -7.05 14.93
C ILE A 502 -8.11 -6.12 16.15
N ASP A 503 -7.45 -6.60 17.20
CA ASP A 503 -7.06 -5.83 18.38
C ASP A 503 -5.63 -5.28 18.18
N PHE A 504 -5.51 -3.94 18.14
CA PHE A 504 -4.27 -3.22 17.87
C PHE A 504 -3.29 -3.19 19.07
N THR A 505 -3.61 -3.88 20.17
CA THR A 505 -2.74 -3.97 21.36
C THR A 505 -1.93 -5.27 21.41
N GLN A 506 -2.19 -6.24 20.53
CA GLN A 506 -1.61 -7.58 20.59
C GLN A 506 -0.25 -7.70 19.88
N LYS A 507 0.60 -8.63 20.34
CA LYS A 507 1.84 -9.04 19.65
C LYS A 507 1.50 -9.64 18.26
N GLY A 508 2.39 -9.47 17.28
CA GLY A 508 2.19 -9.97 15.91
C GLY A 508 1.14 -9.21 15.09
N LEU A 509 0.82 -7.97 15.49
CA LEU A 509 -0.24 -7.16 14.89
C LEU A 509 -0.10 -6.98 13.37
N ARG A 510 1.13 -6.79 12.89
CA ARG A 510 1.41 -6.65 11.46
C ARG A 510 0.98 -7.88 10.66
N ASN A 511 1.32 -9.07 11.13
CA ASN A 511 0.94 -10.31 10.43
C ASN A 511 -0.57 -10.56 10.52
N ARG A 512 -1.22 -10.22 11.65
CA ARG A 512 -2.68 -10.28 11.79
C ARG A 512 -3.39 -9.37 10.78
N ILE A 513 -2.85 -8.17 10.57
CA ILE A 513 -3.35 -7.26 9.53
C ILE A 513 -3.27 -7.94 8.17
N TYR A 514 -2.11 -8.45 7.77
CA TYR A 514 -1.98 -9.12 6.47
C TYR A 514 -2.88 -10.35 6.33
N ALA A 515 -3.05 -11.14 7.38
CA ALA A 515 -3.96 -12.29 7.40
C ALA A 515 -5.43 -11.87 7.16
N ASP A 516 -5.90 -10.82 7.84
CA ASP A 516 -7.25 -10.29 7.65
C ASP A 516 -7.44 -9.63 6.28
N LEU A 517 -6.40 -9.00 5.73
CA LEU A 517 -6.43 -8.49 4.36
C LEU A 517 -6.60 -9.63 3.36
N LEU A 518 -5.85 -10.73 3.57
CA LEU A 518 -5.89 -11.90 2.72
C LEU A 518 -7.27 -12.58 2.78
N ASP A 519 -7.84 -12.74 3.97
CA ASP A 519 -9.22 -13.21 4.19
C ASP A 519 -10.27 -12.29 3.53
N GLY A 520 -10.13 -10.97 3.70
CA GLY A 520 -11.06 -10.00 3.14
C GLY A 520 -11.13 -10.03 1.62
N VAL A 521 -9.99 -10.24 0.94
CA VAL A 521 -9.95 -10.37 -0.52
C VAL A 521 -10.52 -11.72 -0.97
N TYR A 522 -10.15 -12.82 -0.29
CA TYR A 522 -10.69 -14.15 -0.59
C TYR A 522 -12.23 -14.16 -0.52
N LYS A 523 -12.81 -13.65 0.58
CA LYS A 523 -14.27 -13.53 0.75
C LYS A 523 -14.94 -12.64 -0.29
N ARG A 524 -14.26 -11.61 -0.80
CA ARG A 524 -14.80 -10.71 -1.81
C ARG A 524 -14.89 -11.36 -3.19
N ALA A 525 -13.85 -12.08 -3.60
CA ALA A 525 -13.84 -12.81 -4.88
C ALA A 525 -15.02 -13.78 -4.98
N HIS A 526 -15.36 -14.43 -3.87
CA HIS A 526 -16.54 -15.31 -3.75
C HIS A 526 -17.89 -14.58 -3.80
N ARG A 527 -17.99 -13.34 -3.28
CA ARG A 527 -19.26 -12.57 -3.29
C ARG A 527 -19.64 -12.02 -4.66
N GLU A 528 -18.68 -11.66 -5.50
CA GLU A 528 -18.96 -11.01 -6.80
C GLU A 528 -19.45 -11.99 -7.89
N ARG A 529 -19.65 -13.30 -7.61
CA ARG A 529 -20.07 -14.34 -8.58
C ARG A 529 -19.36 -14.21 -9.94
N LYS A 530 -18.07 -13.83 -9.95
CA LYS A 530 -17.27 -13.91 -11.18
C LYS A 530 -17.04 -15.40 -11.46
N PRO A 531 -17.37 -15.91 -12.66
CA PRO A 531 -17.44 -17.35 -12.97
C PRO A 531 -16.09 -18.11 -12.95
N HIS A 532 -15.05 -17.58 -12.30
CA HIS A 532 -13.68 -18.09 -12.38
C HIS A 532 -13.01 -18.38 -11.01
N ALA A 533 -13.70 -18.18 -9.87
CA ALA A 533 -13.05 -18.20 -8.55
C ALA A 533 -13.69 -19.10 -7.46
N SER A 534 -14.60 -20.04 -7.79
CA SER A 534 -15.53 -20.58 -6.79
C SER A 534 -15.18 -21.89 -6.06
N ASP A 535 -14.03 -22.56 -6.28
CA ASP A 535 -13.84 -23.93 -5.74
C ASP A 535 -12.55 -24.18 -4.92
N LEU A 536 -11.65 -23.21 -4.76
CA LEU A 536 -10.42 -23.37 -3.97
C LEU A 536 -10.69 -23.08 -2.48
N GLU A 537 -10.42 -24.04 -1.60
CA GLU A 537 -10.53 -23.84 -0.15
C GLU A 537 -9.56 -22.76 0.35
N TYR A 538 -9.92 -22.06 1.42
CA TYR A 538 -9.12 -20.93 1.93
C TYR A 538 -7.69 -21.34 2.29
N GLU A 539 -7.53 -22.53 2.88
CA GLU A 539 -6.22 -23.06 3.26
C GLU A 539 -5.34 -23.27 2.02
N ASP A 540 -5.82 -24.03 1.03
CA ASP A 540 -5.11 -24.28 -0.24
C ASP A 540 -4.77 -22.95 -0.96
N PHE A 541 -5.64 -21.94 -0.85
CA PHE A 541 -5.39 -20.60 -1.37
C PHE A 541 -4.21 -19.88 -0.68
N VAL A 542 -4.17 -19.93 0.65
CA VAL A 542 -3.08 -19.33 1.43
C VAL A 542 -1.77 -20.07 1.17
N GLU A 543 -1.80 -21.40 1.13
CA GLU A 543 -0.61 -22.22 0.88
C GLU A 543 0.07 -21.86 -0.44
N LEU A 544 -0.73 -21.65 -1.47
CA LEU A 544 -0.24 -21.27 -2.79
C LEU A 544 0.44 -19.90 -2.78
N LEU A 545 -0.11 -18.93 -2.04
CA LEU A 545 0.51 -17.62 -1.88
C LEU A 545 1.82 -17.68 -1.10
N GLU A 546 1.90 -18.54 -0.09
CA GLU A 546 3.12 -18.80 0.68
C GLU A 546 4.24 -19.37 -0.21
N GLU A 547 3.91 -20.33 -1.09
CA GLU A 547 4.86 -20.87 -2.07
C GLU A 547 5.32 -19.82 -3.10
N ILE A 548 4.42 -18.91 -3.53
CA ILE A 548 4.80 -17.77 -4.38
C ILE A 548 5.70 -16.80 -3.62
N GLY A 549 5.41 -16.53 -2.34
CA GLY A 549 6.26 -15.72 -1.46
C GLY A 549 7.68 -16.29 -1.37
N LEU A 550 7.77 -17.62 -1.23
CA LEU A 550 9.04 -18.34 -1.21
C LEU A 550 9.81 -18.20 -2.53
N ALA A 551 9.13 -18.40 -3.66
CA ALA A 551 9.74 -18.26 -4.99
C ALA A 551 10.25 -16.82 -5.25
N VAL A 552 9.50 -15.80 -4.82
CA VAL A 552 9.94 -14.39 -4.94
C VAL A 552 11.16 -14.11 -4.08
N TRP A 553 11.21 -14.66 -2.86
CA TRP A 553 12.37 -14.53 -1.98
C TRP A 553 13.62 -15.17 -2.61
N HIS A 554 13.49 -16.32 -3.26
CA HIS A 554 14.59 -17.00 -3.93
C HIS A 554 14.94 -16.45 -5.32
N GLY A 555 14.05 -15.70 -5.93
CA GLY A 555 14.27 -14.99 -7.18
C GLY A 555 14.91 -13.62 -6.97
N ASN A 556 14.46 -12.63 -7.75
CA ASN A 556 15.00 -11.27 -7.70
C ASN A 556 14.37 -10.39 -6.60
N GLY A 557 13.69 -10.98 -5.61
CA GLY A 557 13.16 -10.31 -4.40
C GLY A 557 11.93 -9.42 -4.61
N ARG A 558 11.49 -9.20 -5.85
CA ARG A 558 10.25 -8.45 -6.17
C ARG A 558 9.27 -9.24 -7.02
N THR A 559 9.79 -10.15 -7.84
CA THR A 559 9.01 -10.89 -8.81
C THR A 559 9.42 -12.35 -8.89
N ALA A 560 8.49 -13.22 -9.26
CA ALA A 560 8.76 -14.63 -9.58
C ALA A 560 8.05 -15.04 -10.87
N THR A 561 8.67 -15.86 -11.73
CA THR A 561 8.01 -16.47 -12.89
C THR A 561 7.30 -17.77 -12.51
N VAL A 562 6.37 -18.26 -13.35
CA VAL A 562 5.74 -19.58 -13.16
C VAL A 562 6.78 -20.70 -13.10
N LYS A 563 7.87 -20.63 -13.87
CA LYS A 563 8.97 -21.62 -13.81
C LYS A 563 9.81 -21.48 -12.55
N GLU A 564 10.06 -20.28 -12.07
CA GLU A 564 10.72 -20.07 -10.77
C GLU A 564 9.86 -20.64 -9.63
N ILE A 565 8.55 -20.38 -9.68
CA ILE A 565 7.56 -20.95 -8.76
C ILE A 565 7.56 -22.48 -8.86
N ARG A 566 7.46 -23.07 -10.06
CA ARG A 566 7.52 -24.54 -10.24
C ARG A 566 8.89 -25.13 -9.88
N GLY A 567 9.97 -24.39 -10.09
CA GLY A 567 11.34 -24.83 -9.81
C GLY A 567 11.62 -24.88 -8.32
N VAL A 568 11.15 -23.88 -7.57
CA VAL A 568 11.27 -23.81 -6.10
C VAL A 568 10.28 -24.75 -5.42
N CYS A 569 9.03 -24.80 -5.89
CA CYS A 569 7.94 -25.47 -5.18
C CYS A 569 7.67 -26.90 -5.69
N GLY A 570 8.19 -27.25 -6.88
CA GLY A 570 8.18 -28.60 -7.45
C GLY A 570 6.82 -29.30 -7.39
N GLU A 571 6.82 -30.51 -6.82
CA GLU A 571 5.62 -31.35 -6.69
C GLU A 571 4.51 -30.75 -5.83
N ARG A 572 4.77 -29.79 -4.92
CA ARG A 572 3.76 -29.27 -3.99
C ARG A 572 2.70 -28.46 -4.73
N ILE A 573 3.13 -27.52 -5.58
CA ILE A 573 2.22 -26.76 -6.43
C ILE A 573 1.54 -27.67 -7.44
N ASP A 574 2.26 -28.63 -8.03
CA ASP A 574 1.65 -29.59 -8.94
C ASP A 574 0.56 -30.43 -8.26
N LYS A 575 0.74 -30.83 -6.99
CA LYS A 575 -0.28 -31.54 -6.20
C LYS A 575 -1.50 -30.66 -5.92
N LEU A 576 -1.30 -29.39 -5.56
CA LEU A 576 -2.37 -28.42 -5.33
C LEU A 576 -3.15 -28.15 -6.62
N LEU A 577 -2.45 -27.92 -7.74
CA LEU A 577 -3.06 -27.67 -9.05
C LEU A 577 -3.81 -28.90 -9.59
N ARG A 578 -3.29 -30.12 -9.39
CA ARG A 578 -3.95 -31.38 -9.82
C ARG A 578 -5.27 -31.67 -9.09
N ARG A 579 -5.53 -31.06 -7.93
CA ARG A 579 -6.83 -31.18 -7.25
C ARG A 579 -7.96 -30.48 -8.01
N TYR A 580 -7.65 -29.70 -9.05
CA TYR A 580 -8.61 -28.87 -9.77
C TYR A 580 -8.46 -29.02 -11.30
N GLU A 581 -9.56 -29.33 -12.01
CA GLU A 581 -9.56 -29.66 -13.45
C GLU A 581 -9.08 -28.53 -14.39
N ASP A 582 -9.25 -27.24 -14.01
CA ASP A 582 -8.60 -26.07 -14.67
C ASP A 582 -7.78 -25.23 -13.67
N GLY A 583 -7.10 -25.87 -12.73
CA GLY A 583 -6.44 -25.22 -11.58
C GLY A 583 -5.52 -24.05 -11.96
N GLU A 584 -4.75 -24.18 -13.04
CA GLU A 584 -3.77 -23.17 -13.44
C GLU A 584 -4.43 -21.84 -13.87
N ALA A 585 -5.37 -21.85 -14.81
CA ALA A 585 -6.03 -20.61 -15.27
C ALA A 585 -6.82 -19.90 -14.15
N ARG A 586 -7.37 -20.66 -13.18
CA ARG A 586 -8.16 -20.13 -12.07
C ARG A 586 -7.31 -19.58 -10.93
N VAL A 587 -6.22 -20.28 -10.57
CA VAL A 587 -5.17 -19.77 -9.69
C VAL A 587 -4.62 -18.47 -10.25
N MET A 588 -4.32 -18.44 -11.55
CA MET A 588 -3.88 -17.23 -12.23
C MET A 588 -4.92 -16.10 -12.14
N GLY A 589 -6.22 -16.40 -12.20
CA GLY A 589 -7.30 -15.43 -12.00
C GLY A 589 -7.38 -14.88 -10.56
N LEU A 590 -7.20 -15.74 -9.56
CA LEU A 590 -7.15 -15.39 -8.13
C LEU A 590 -5.91 -14.56 -7.78
N LEU A 591 -4.74 -14.93 -8.30
CA LEU A 591 -3.51 -14.16 -8.20
C LEU A 591 -3.66 -12.80 -8.92
N THR A 592 -4.31 -12.78 -10.09
CA THR A 592 -4.61 -11.52 -10.77
C THR A 592 -5.54 -10.62 -9.95
N ALA A 593 -6.48 -11.20 -9.21
CA ALA A 593 -7.34 -10.49 -8.25
C ALA A 593 -6.57 -10.00 -7.00
N PHE A 594 -5.51 -10.70 -6.60
CA PHE A 594 -4.58 -10.32 -5.54
C PHE A 594 -3.52 -9.29 -5.95
N TYR A 595 -3.82 -8.52 -7.00
CA TYR A 595 -2.93 -7.49 -7.53
C TYR A 595 -1.55 -8.03 -7.97
N PHE A 596 -1.44 -9.33 -8.27
CA PHE A 596 -0.37 -9.83 -9.11
C PHE A 596 -0.75 -9.57 -10.57
N ARG A 597 0.20 -9.18 -11.41
CA ARG A 597 -0.10 -8.94 -12.83
C ARG A 597 0.99 -9.54 -13.70
N LYS A 598 0.56 -10.44 -14.59
CA LYS A 598 1.34 -11.21 -15.57
C LYS A 598 2.27 -10.31 -16.41
N HIS A 599 3.55 -10.27 -16.11
CA HIS A 599 4.55 -9.74 -17.05
C HIS A 599 5.02 -10.87 -17.97
N HIS A 600 5.17 -10.60 -19.27
CA HIS A 600 5.77 -11.52 -20.25
C HIS A 600 7.16 -10.97 -20.60
N ASP A 601 8.23 -11.56 -20.07
CA ASP A 601 9.60 -11.15 -20.40
C ASP A 601 10.25 -12.10 -21.40
N ARG A 602 11.01 -11.56 -22.36
CA ARG A 602 11.29 -12.22 -23.65
C ARG A 602 12.48 -13.18 -23.66
N ARG A 603 12.85 -13.74 -22.50
CA ARG A 603 13.89 -14.80 -22.44
C ARG A 603 13.30 -16.21 -22.39
N ASP A 604 12.07 -16.35 -21.89
CA ASP A 604 11.22 -17.55 -21.88
C ASP A 604 9.77 -17.00 -21.85
N ASP A 605 8.85 -17.37 -22.74
CA ASP A 605 7.46 -16.85 -22.83
C ASP A 605 6.61 -17.14 -21.56
N GLU A 606 6.96 -16.56 -20.41
CA GLU A 606 6.45 -16.95 -19.09
C GLU A 606 5.79 -15.80 -18.32
N ALA A 607 4.72 -16.13 -17.60
CA ALA A 607 4.04 -15.21 -16.70
C ALA A 607 4.89 -14.93 -15.45
N THR A 608 5.10 -13.65 -15.15
CA THR A 608 5.78 -13.16 -13.94
C THR A 608 4.79 -12.49 -12.98
N PHE A 609 4.97 -12.71 -11.67
CA PHE A 609 4.15 -12.19 -10.58
C PHE A 609 4.94 -11.17 -9.76
N GLU A 610 4.31 -10.06 -9.34
CA GLU A 610 4.89 -9.05 -8.44
C GLU A 610 3.94 -8.80 -7.27
N PHE A 611 4.46 -8.70 -6.04
CA PHE A 611 3.66 -8.30 -4.88
C PHE A 611 3.37 -6.81 -4.86
N THR A 612 2.22 -6.41 -4.32
CA THR A 612 1.85 -4.99 -4.18
C THR A 612 2.76 -4.21 -3.25
N HIS A 613 3.28 -4.88 -2.23
CA HIS A 613 4.18 -4.32 -1.24
C HIS A 613 5.24 -5.36 -0.88
N LYS A 614 6.50 -4.93 -0.77
CA LYS A 614 7.65 -5.80 -0.41
C LYS A 614 7.33 -6.61 0.85
N SER A 615 6.78 -5.94 1.84
CA SER A 615 6.46 -6.53 3.13
C SER A 615 5.30 -7.53 3.12
N PHE A 616 4.45 -7.54 2.07
CA PHE A 616 3.47 -8.62 1.91
C PHE A 616 4.13 -9.91 1.43
N GLY A 617 5.14 -9.81 0.56
CA GLY A 617 6.00 -10.94 0.21
C GLY A 617 6.73 -11.47 1.45
N GLU A 618 7.34 -10.58 2.24
CA GLU A 618 8.02 -10.95 3.50
C GLU A 618 7.08 -11.66 4.49
N TYR A 619 5.84 -11.19 4.61
CA TYR A 619 4.80 -11.86 5.40
C TYR A 619 4.52 -13.29 4.91
N LEU A 620 4.29 -13.48 3.60
CA LEU A 620 4.01 -14.81 3.04
C LEU A 620 5.20 -15.75 3.15
N THR A 621 6.42 -15.25 2.94
CA THR A 621 7.66 -16.00 3.16
C THR A 621 7.82 -16.40 4.63
N ALA A 622 7.57 -15.49 5.57
CA ALA A 622 7.63 -15.79 7.00
C ALA A 622 6.62 -16.88 7.40
N ARG A 623 5.39 -16.79 6.89
CA ARG A 623 4.37 -17.84 7.07
C ARG A 623 4.83 -19.18 6.55
N ARG A 624 5.43 -19.21 5.36
CA ARG A 624 5.97 -20.44 4.78
C ARG A 624 7.07 -21.06 5.63
N ILE A 625 7.99 -20.24 6.17
CA ILE A 625 9.08 -20.68 7.04
C ILE A 625 8.53 -21.26 8.35
N VAL A 626 7.57 -20.58 8.98
CA VAL A 626 6.94 -21.08 10.22
C VAL A 626 6.09 -22.32 9.95
N ARG A 627 5.46 -22.43 8.78
CA ARG A 627 4.78 -23.67 8.35
C ARG A 627 5.77 -24.82 8.21
N GLU A 628 6.96 -24.63 7.66
CA GLU A 628 7.97 -25.70 7.58
C GLU A 628 8.35 -26.21 8.97
N LEU A 629 8.47 -25.30 9.95
CA LEU A 629 8.72 -25.67 11.35
C LEU A 629 7.56 -26.47 11.94
N ARG A 630 6.31 -26.08 11.67
CA ARG A 630 5.11 -26.81 12.06
C ARG A 630 5.07 -28.20 11.41
N ASP A 631 5.31 -28.29 10.11
CA ASP A 631 5.31 -29.55 9.35
C ASP A 631 6.34 -30.54 9.93
N MET A 632 7.58 -30.08 10.19
CA MET A 632 8.62 -30.90 10.82
C MET A 632 8.21 -31.40 12.21
N HIS A 633 7.52 -30.56 12.99
CA HIS A 633 7.00 -30.94 14.30
C HIS A 633 5.88 -31.98 14.19
N ASP A 634 4.89 -31.74 13.34
CA ASP A 634 3.73 -32.60 13.14
C ASP A 634 4.13 -33.97 12.57
N ASP A 635 5.09 -34.01 11.65
CA ASP A 635 5.64 -35.26 11.11
C ASP A 635 6.35 -36.09 12.18
N ARG A 636 7.04 -35.43 13.12
CA ARG A 636 7.64 -36.11 14.28
C ARG A 636 6.57 -36.70 15.20
N GLN A 637 5.48 -35.98 15.46
CA GLN A 637 4.38 -36.49 16.30
C GLN A 637 3.63 -37.66 15.63
N ARG A 638 3.49 -37.63 14.31
CA ARG A 638 2.84 -38.69 13.52
C ARG A 638 3.74 -39.89 13.24
N ALA A 639 5.02 -39.84 13.64
CA ALA A 639 5.99 -40.89 13.39
C ALA A 639 5.53 -42.23 14.00
N THR A 640 5.63 -43.31 13.22
CA THR A 640 5.29 -44.66 13.67
C THR A 640 6.48 -45.61 13.44
N LYS A 641 6.45 -46.80 14.02
CA LYS A 641 7.45 -47.85 13.73
C LYS A 641 7.57 -48.18 12.24
N ARG A 642 6.52 -47.95 11.44
CA ARG A 642 6.50 -48.22 9.98
C ARG A 642 6.95 -47.03 9.14
N ARG A 643 6.83 -45.81 9.66
CA ARG A 643 7.29 -44.56 9.04
C ARG A 643 8.00 -43.74 10.12
N PRO A 644 9.28 -44.04 10.39
CA PRO A 644 10.05 -43.29 11.37
C PRO A 644 10.32 -41.88 10.85
N TRP A 645 10.44 -40.93 11.77
CA TRP A 645 10.87 -39.58 11.45
C TRP A 645 12.42 -39.56 11.37
N ASP A 646 12.96 -39.06 10.26
CA ASP A 646 14.40 -38.88 10.05
C ASP A 646 14.74 -37.38 10.10
N ILE A 647 15.59 -37.01 11.07
CA ILE A 647 16.08 -35.65 11.25
C ILE A 647 16.81 -35.11 10.01
N LYS A 648 17.47 -35.97 9.24
CA LYS A 648 18.17 -35.55 8.02
C LYS A 648 17.21 -35.23 6.88
N ASP A 649 16.03 -35.85 6.85
CA ASP A 649 14.98 -35.49 5.89
C ASP A 649 14.33 -34.16 6.27
N ALA A 650 14.08 -33.94 7.57
CA ALA A 650 13.61 -32.65 8.08
C ALA A 650 14.61 -31.51 7.77
N LEU A 651 15.90 -31.73 8.02
CA LEU A 651 16.95 -30.74 7.68
C LEU A 651 17.13 -30.53 6.17
N ARG A 652 16.92 -31.57 5.34
CA ARG A 652 16.90 -31.42 3.88
C ARG A 652 15.74 -30.51 3.46
N ASP A 653 14.54 -30.76 3.96
CA ASP A 653 13.35 -29.97 3.60
C ASP A 653 13.49 -28.52 4.11
N TRP A 654 14.05 -28.33 5.30
CA TRP A 654 14.46 -27.01 5.79
C TRP A 654 15.47 -26.31 4.89
N ALA A 655 16.52 -27.02 4.46
CA ALA A 655 17.55 -26.47 3.58
C ALA A 655 16.98 -26.09 2.19
N ASN A 656 15.98 -26.82 1.68
CA ASN A 656 15.27 -26.42 0.46
C ASN A 656 14.52 -25.09 0.62
N VAL A 657 13.92 -24.84 1.78
CA VAL A 657 13.14 -23.63 2.06
C VAL A 657 14.01 -22.43 2.43
N CYS A 658 15.04 -22.62 3.24
CA CYS A 658 15.82 -21.51 3.83
C CYS A 658 17.25 -21.41 3.28
N GLY A 659 17.69 -22.38 2.48
CA GLY A 659 19.04 -22.42 1.93
C GLY A 659 19.28 -21.44 0.79
N PRO A 660 18.44 -21.39 -0.26
CA PRO A 660 18.78 -20.64 -1.48
C PRO A 660 19.04 -19.15 -1.28
N THR A 661 18.42 -18.51 -0.27
CA THR A 661 18.57 -17.08 0.00
C THR A 661 18.72 -16.81 1.49
N ALA A 662 19.63 -15.90 1.85
CA ALA A 662 19.82 -15.49 3.24
C ALA A 662 18.61 -14.69 3.74
N MET A 663 18.23 -14.91 5.00
CA MET A 663 17.27 -14.07 5.69
C MET A 663 17.85 -12.66 5.85
N ASP A 664 17.02 -11.63 5.69
CA ASP A 664 17.42 -10.24 5.88
C ASP A 664 16.71 -9.59 7.08
N GLY A 665 17.09 -8.36 7.39
CA GLY A 665 16.53 -7.61 8.51
C GLY A 665 15.08 -7.17 8.31
N HIS A 666 14.52 -7.35 7.11
CA HIS A 666 13.12 -7.07 6.82
C HIS A 666 12.25 -8.31 7.07
N LEU A 667 12.74 -9.50 6.71
CA LEU A 667 12.03 -10.77 6.89
C LEU A 667 12.01 -11.26 8.35
N LEU A 668 13.11 -11.11 9.09
CA LEU A 668 13.20 -11.59 10.49
C LEU A 668 12.04 -11.08 11.38
N PRO A 669 11.69 -9.78 11.38
CA PRO A 669 10.54 -9.28 12.14
C PRO A 669 9.22 -10.01 11.82
N PHE A 670 8.97 -10.41 10.57
CA PHE A 670 7.76 -11.14 10.19
C PHE A 670 7.76 -12.57 10.72
N VAL A 671 8.92 -13.22 10.77
CA VAL A 671 9.08 -14.56 11.37
C VAL A 671 8.79 -14.51 12.87
N ILE A 672 9.33 -13.51 13.57
CA ILE A 672 9.07 -13.29 15.01
C ILE A 672 7.58 -13.06 15.25
N ASP A 673 6.95 -12.19 14.45
CA ASP A 673 5.52 -11.91 14.56
C ASP A 673 4.65 -13.14 14.31
N GLU A 674 5.01 -13.97 13.32
CA GLU A 674 4.25 -15.17 12.97
C GLU A 674 4.33 -16.23 14.07
N VAL A 675 5.53 -16.49 14.61
CA VAL A 675 5.71 -17.39 15.76
C VAL A 675 4.93 -16.87 16.98
N ALA A 676 4.85 -15.55 17.16
CA ALA A 676 4.11 -14.95 18.27
C ALA A 676 2.58 -15.11 18.17
N LEU A 677 2.04 -15.49 17.00
CA LEU A 677 0.60 -15.80 16.84
C LEU A 677 0.22 -17.14 17.45
N GLU A 678 1.19 -18.02 17.65
CA GLU A 678 0.98 -19.39 18.10
C GLU A 678 0.95 -19.50 19.63
N ASP A 679 0.41 -20.61 20.11
CA ASP A 679 0.36 -20.94 21.53
C ASP A 679 1.76 -21.14 22.13
N ALA A 680 1.99 -20.61 23.33
CA ALA A 680 3.32 -20.64 23.95
C ALA A 680 3.80 -22.05 24.29
N GLU A 681 2.89 -22.99 24.59
CA GLU A 681 3.24 -24.39 24.84
C GLU A 681 3.71 -25.07 23.55
N LEU A 682 2.97 -24.88 22.44
CA LEU A 682 3.36 -25.40 21.13
C LEU A 682 4.70 -24.83 20.68
N VAL A 683 4.88 -23.52 20.81
CA VAL A 683 6.15 -22.86 20.46
C VAL A 683 7.30 -23.35 21.33
N GLY A 684 7.06 -23.69 22.60
CA GLY A 684 8.05 -24.35 23.46
C GLY A 684 8.49 -25.73 22.94
N GLN A 685 7.60 -26.47 22.26
CA GLN A 685 7.95 -27.73 21.62
C GLN A 685 8.76 -27.50 20.33
N TRP A 686 8.43 -26.46 19.55
CA TRP A 686 9.22 -26.05 18.40
C TRP A 686 10.63 -25.60 18.79
N GLN A 687 10.75 -24.83 19.87
CA GLN A 687 12.04 -24.39 20.42
C GLN A 687 12.93 -25.60 20.75
N LYS A 688 12.38 -26.67 21.33
CA LYS A 688 13.10 -27.92 21.62
C LYS A 688 13.53 -28.65 20.34
N LEU A 689 12.63 -28.75 19.36
CA LEU A 689 12.96 -29.34 18.05
C LEU A 689 14.12 -28.58 17.39
N LEU A 690 14.09 -27.24 17.39
CA LEU A 690 15.15 -26.41 16.83
C LEU A 690 16.50 -26.58 17.55
N GLN A 691 16.50 -26.70 18.88
CA GLN A 691 17.71 -27.04 19.65
C GLN A 691 18.33 -28.37 19.20
N GLU A 692 17.50 -29.40 19.00
CA GLU A 692 17.95 -30.71 18.50
C GLU A 692 18.46 -30.64 17.06
N LEU A 693 17.78 -29.91 16.18
CA LEU A 693 18.18 -29.71 14.78
C LEU A 693 19.54 -29.01 14.68
N ILE A 694 19.73 -27.92 15.42
CA ILE A 694 21.01 -27.20 15.44
C ILE A 694 22.11 -28.08 16.04
N GLY A 695 21.84 -28.80 17.14
CA GLY A 695 22.79 -29.76 17.71
C GLY A 695 23.22 -30.84 16.70
N HIS A 696 22.28 -31.34 15.89
CA HIS A 696 22.59 -32.28 14.81
C HIS A 696 23.48 -31.65 13.73
N VAL A 697 23.14 -30.45 13.27
CA VAL A 697 23.93 -29.72 12.26
C VAL A 697 25.34 -29.41 12.75
N LEU A 698 25.51 -29.07 14.04
CA LEU A 698 26.84 -28.86 14.61
C LEU A 698 27.70 -30.13 14.62
N ARG A 699 27.09 -31.31 14.81
CA ARG A 699 27.79 -32.59 14.86
C ARG A 699 28.06 -33.20 13.48
N TYR A 700 27.13 -33.04 12.54
CA TYR A 700 27.16 -33.77 11.26
C TYR A 700 27.15 -32.88 10.01
N GLY A 701 26.96 -31.57 10.17
CA GLY A 701 26.73 -30.64 9.07
C GLY A 701 25.29 -30.65 8.57
N MET A 702 24.94 -29.64 7.76
CA MET A 702 23.68 -29.62 7.01
C MET A 702 23.72 -30.72 5.93
N PRO A 703 22.68 -31.56 5.77
CA PRO A 703 22.69 -32.71 4.86
C PRO A 703 22.48 -32.30 3.38
N MET A 704 23.37 -31.46 2.86
CA MET A 704 23.32 -30.92 1.50
C MET A 704 23.39 -32.01 0.43
N GLU A 705 23.98 -33.17 0.76
CA GLU A 705 24.05 -34.34 -0.12
C GLU A 705 22.68 -34.94 -0.47
N ARG A 706 21.63 -34.60 0.29
CA ARG A 706 20.26 -35.07 0.07
C ARG A 706 19.42 -34.14 -0.81
N LEU A 707 19.94 -32.97 -1.21
CA LEU A 707 19.21 -32.04 -2.06
C LEU A 707 19.12 -32.56 -3.51
N VAL A 708 17.99 -32.30 -4.15
CA VAL A 708 17.72 -32.71 -5.53
C VAL A 708 17.11 -31.52 -6.31
N PRO A 709 17.84 -30.93 -7.28
CA PRO A 709 19.22 -31.22 -7.66
C PRO A 709 20.21 -30.80 -6.55
N ARG A 710 21.35 -31.51 -6.47
CA ARG A 710 22.42 -31.16 -5.54
C ARG A 710 23.17 -29.92 -6.05
N PRO A 711 23.31 -28.84 -5.24
CA PRO A 711 24.05 -27.64 -5.63
C PRO A 711 25.54 -27.93 -5.85
N ASP A 712 26.25 -27.00 -6.48
CA ASP A 712 27.72 -27.08 -6.51
C ASP A 712 28.33 -26.80 -5.12
N TYR A 713 29.62 -27.09 -4.93
CA TYR A 713 30.25 -26.97 -3.62
C TYR A 713 30.17 -25.54 -3.02
N LEU A 714 30.28 -24.50 -3.85
CA LEU A 714 30.22 -23.13 -3.37
C LEU A 714 28.79 -22.78 -2.93
N GLU A 715 27.81 -23.14 -3.76
CA GLU A 715 26.39 -22.99 -3.46
C GLU A 715 25.97 -23.82 -2.24
N GLU A 716 26.48 -25.03 -2.06
CA GLU A 716 26.23 -25.85 -0.86
C GLU A 716 26.66 -25.14 0.42
N MET A 717 27.85 -24.53 0.43
CA MET A 717 28.34 -23.80 1.59
C MET A 717 27.50 -22.55 1.89
N HIS A 718 27.06 -21.84 0.84
CA HIS A 718 26.16 -20.70 0.99
C HIS A 718 24.78 -21.12 1.51
N GLN A 719 24.18 -22.15 0.90
CA GLN A 719 22.86 -22.62 1.28
C GLN A 719 22.84 -23.23 2.67
N ALA A 720 23.86 -24.01 3.04
CA ALA A 720 24.00 -24.53 4.40
C ALA A 720 24.07 -23.39 5.43
N ARG A 721 24.87 -22.35 5.16
CA ARG A 721 24.97 -21.19 6.05
C ARG A 721 23.65 -20.45 6.20
N ASN A 722 22.94 -20.20 5.09
CA ASN A 722 21.65 -19.50 5.11
C ASN A 722 20.60 -20.32 5.89
N ALA A 723 20.56 -21.64 5.68
CA ALA A 723 19.66 -22.54 6.39
C ALA A 723 19.99 -22.60 7.90
N GLU A 724 21.27 -22.62 8.28
CA GLU A 724 21.72 -22.53 9.68
C GLU A 724 21.33 -21.18 10.32
N GLU A 725 21.48 -20.07 9.60
CA GLU A 725 21.08 -18.74 10.06
C GLU A 725 19.57 -18.64 10.27
N ALA A 726 18.77 -19.25 9.38
CA ALA A 726 17.33 -19.33 9.54
C ALA A 726 16.91 -20.22 10.73
N LEU A 727 17.62 -21.33 11.00
CA LEU A 727 17.37 -22.14 12.21
C LEU A 727 17.58 -21.31 13.48
N LEU A 728 18.67 -20.54 13.53
CA LEU A 728 18.97 -19.65 14.66
C LEU A 728 17.92 -18.54 14.79
N ALA A 729 17.48 -17.95 13.68
CA ALA A 729 16.42 -16.94 13.67
C ALA A 729 15.09 -17.48 14.20
N CYS A 730 14.67 -18.68 13.77
CA CYS A 730 13.45 -19.31 14.29
C CYS A 730 13.59 -19.74 15.74
N LEU A 731 14.78 -20.18 16.17
CA LEU A 731 15.04 -20.52 17.58
C LEU A 731 14.91 -19.27 18.45
N TYR A 732 15.46 -18.15 18.00
CA TYR A 732 15.34 -16.84 18.65
C TYR A 732 13.89 -16.37 18.70
N ALA A 733 13.14 -16.46 17.60
CA ALA A 733 11.72 -16.14 17.56
C ALA A 733 10.90 -16.96 18.58
N CYS A 734 11.20 -18.26 18.70
CA CYS A 734 10.58 -19.13 19.70
C CYS A 734 10.95 -18.70 21.13
N ALA A 735 12.23 -18.40 21.38
CA ALA A 735 12.70 -17.98 22.70
C ALA A 735 12.11 -16.63 23.14
N GLU A 736 11.87 -15.71 22.22
CA GLU A 736 11.19 -14.44 22.49
C GLU A 736 9.70 -14.62 22.83
N ARG A 737 9.07 -15.67 22.29
CA ARG A 737 7.68 -16.02 22.61
C ARG A 737 7.55 -16.76 23.94
N THR A 738 8.47 -17.67 24.24
CA THR A 738 8.44 -18.49 25.46
C THR A 738 9.09 -17.80 26.66
N GLU A 739 9.95 -16.82 26.40
CA GLU A 739 10.83 -16.17 27.37
C GLU A 739 11.83 -17.14 28.03
N ILE A 740 12.04 -18.32 27.45
CA ILE A 740 12.92 -19.37 27.96
C ILE A 740 14.26 -19.34 27.23
N VAL A 741 15.36 -19.51 27.99
CA VAL A 741 16.71 -19.64 27.43
C VAL A 741 16.83 -20.95 26.64
N SER A 742 17.28 -20.87 25.39
CA SER A 742 17.54 -21.99 24.50
C SER A 742 18.88 -22.64 24.82
N HIS A 743 18.89 -23.95 25.09
CA HIS A 743 20.10 -24.71 25.39
C HIS A 743 20.48 -25.63 24.22
N ILE A 744 21.63 -25.38 23.60
CA ILE A 744 22.18 -26.21 22.51
C ILE A 744 23.29 -27.08 23.09
N GLU A 745 23.28 -28.37 22.77
CA GLU A 745 24.35 -29.29 23.17
C GLU A 745 25.63 -28.97 22.37
N TRP A 746 26.54 -28.19 22.97
CA TRP A 746 27.84 -27.87 22.39
C TRP A 746 28.79 -29.09 22.44
N LEU A 747 29.50 -29.40 21.35
CA LEU A 747 30.44 -30.53 21.31
C LEU A 747 31.66 -30.29 22.20
N ASP A 748 32.09 -29.04 22.27
CA ASP A 748 33.18 -28.54 23.10
C ASP A 748 33.01 -27.03 23.35
N GLN A 749 33.88 -26.46 24.18
CA GLN A 749 33.84 -25.03 24.52
C GLN A 749 34.08 -24.10 23.31
N ASN A 750 34.65 -24.59 22.20
CA ASN A 750 34.93 -23.78 20.99
C ASN A 750 33.80 -23.83 19.96
N SER A 751 32.85 -24.76 20.11
CA SER A 751 31.83 -25.05 19.11
C SER A 751 30.97 -23.84 18.81
N ALA A 752 30.49 -23.15 19.84
CA ALA A 752 29.69 -21.93 19.69
C ALA A 752 30.47 -20.82 18.96
N GLY A 753 31.70 -20.53 19.39
CA GLY A 753 32.53 -19.50 18.76
C GLY A 753 32.86 -19.79 17.29
N SER A 754 33.17 -21.05 16.98
CA SER A 754 33.45 -21.50 15.61
C SER A 754 32.21 -21.42 14.71
N TRP A 755 31.04 -21.75 15.26
CA TRP A 755 29.77 -21.64 14.56
C TRP A 755 29.40 -20.19 14.26
N LEU A 756 29.49 -19.30 15.26
CA LEU A 756 29.23 -17.87 15.07
C LEU A 756 30.19 -17.24 14.06
N HIS A 757 31.47 -17.62 14.08
CA HIS A 757 32.44 -17.16 13.08
C HIS A 757 32.06 -17.61 11.66
N ARG A 758 31.57 -18.85 11.49
CA ARG A 758 31.11 -19.38 10.20
C ARG A 758 29.85 -18.68 9.70
N LEU A 759 28.84 -18.49 10.55
CA LEU A 759 27.61 -17.75 10.20
C LEU A 759 27.93 -16.31 9.77
N ARG A 760 28.89 -15.68 10.46
CA ARG A 760 29.36 -14.34 10.15
C ARG A 760 30.08 -14.24 8.79
N GLY A 761 30.87 -15.24 8.42
CA GLY A 761 31.70 -15.21 7.21
C GLY A 761 32.82 -14.15 7.28
N GLN A 762 33.36 -13.75 6.11
CA GLN A 762 34.50 -12.81 6.00
C GLN A 762 34.12 -11.32 6.17
N VAL A 763 32.89 -11.02 6.62
CA VAL A 763 32.41 -9.64 6.71
C VAL A 763 33.04 -8.93 7.91
N SER A 764 33.97 -8.01 7.63
CA SER A 764 34.49 -7.04 8.59
C SER A 764 33.71 -5.73 8.49
N GLY A 765 33.19 -5.21 9.61
CA GLY A 765 32.54 -3.90 9.67
C GLY A 765 31.06 -3.91 10.09
N LYS A 766 30.40 -2.75 9.92
CA LYS A 766 29.06 -2.37 10.45
C LYS A 766 27.85 -3.04 9.78
N GLY A 767 28.04 -4.11 8.99
CA GLY A 767 26.95 -4.82 8.32
C GLY A 767 26.11 -5.58 9.34
N ARG A 768 24.79 -5.36 9.35
CA ARG A 768 23.87 -6.14 10.21
C ARG A 768 23.79 -7.57 9.67
N ILE A 769 24.33 -8.52 10.42
CA ILE A 769 24.26 -9.96 10.14
C ILE A 769 23.12 -10.52 10.98
N ILE A 770 22.19 -11.25 10.37
CA ILE A 770 20.96 -11.69 11.06
C ILE A 770 21.30 -12.63 12.22
N ALA A 771 22.26 -13.52 12.04
CA ALA A 771 22.77 -14.36 13.12
C ALA A 771 23.16 -13.57 14.38
N MET A 772 23.76 -12.37 14.23
CA MET A 772 24.16 -11.54 15.38
C MET A 772 22.96 -10.88 16.06
N GLN A 773 21.82 -10.74 15.38
CA GLN A 773 20.57 -10.21 15.93
C GLN A 773 19.75 -11.28 16.66
N CYS A 774 20.14 -12.55 16.56
CA CYS A 774 19.38 -13.70 17.03
C CYS A 774 20.08 -14.47 18.18
N LEU A 775 21.01 -13.84 18.91
CA LEU A 775 21.73 -14.47 20.03
C LEU A 775 21.04 -14.26 21.39
N GLY A 776 19.89 -13.56 21.41
CA GLY A 776 19.12 -13.33 22.62
C GLY A 776 18.58 -14.63 23.19
N ARG A 777 18.58 -14.74 24.52
CA ARG A 777 18.13 -15.92 25.27
C ARG A 777 18.80 -17.22 24.81
N LEU A 778 20.03 -17.16 24.30
CA LEU A 778 20.82 -18.34 23.97
C LEU A 778 21.73 -18.72 25.14
N ASP A 779 21.88 -20.01 25.40
CA ASP A 779 22.85 -20.52 26.36
C ASP A 779 24.25 -20.65 25.75
N LEU A 780 25.10 -19.71 26.11
CA LEU A 780 26.51 -19.60 25.77
C LEU A 780 27.40 -19.73 27.01
N SER A 781 26.88 -20.33 28.09
CA SER A 781 27.65 -20.56 29.30
C SER A 781 28.89 -21.41 29.02
N GLU A 782 30.00 -21.06 29.70
CA GLU A 782 31.30 -21.73 29.61
C GLU A 782 31.95 -21.76 28.20
N CYS A 783 31.35 -21.10 27.20
CA CYS A 783 31.83 -21.09 25.83
C CYS A 783 33.03 -20.15 25.63
N TRP A 784 33.92 -20.52 24.70
CA TRP A 784 35.04 -19.70 24.26
C TRP A 784 34.62 -18.83 23.08
N LEU A 785 34.46 -17.54 23.36
CA LEU A 785 33.96 -16.51 22.44
C LEU A 785 34.99 -15.38 22.24
N SER A 786 36.26 -15.68 22.51
CA SER A 786 37.35 -14.70 22.54
C SER A 786 37.66 -14.13 21.16
N ARG A 787 37.90 -12.82 21.08
CA ARG A 787 38.25 -12.07 19.86
C ARG A 787 37.21 -12.16 18.75
N LEU A 788 35.99 -12.58 19.06
CA LEU A 788 34.87 -12.42 18.14
C LEU A 788 34.54 -10.94 18.01
N ASP A 789 33.99 -10.56 16.87
CA ASP A 789 33.36 -9.25 16.76
C ASP A 789 31.83 -9.45 16.59
N LEU A 790 31.14 -8.99 17.62
CA LEU A 790 29.72 -9.06 17.90
C LEU A 790 29.16 -7.63 18.01
N TRP A 791 29.70 -6.71 17.19
CA TRP A 791 29.23 -5.34 17.13
C TRP A 791 27.72 -5.29 16.86
N GLY A 792 26.98 -4.59 17.73
CA GLY A 792 25.53 -4.45 17.60
C GLY A 792 24.74 -5.75 17.77
N ALA A 793 25.33 -6.82 18.30
CA ALA A 793 24.65 -8.09 18.49
C ALA A 793 23.54 -7.99 19.56
N SER A 794 22.47 -8.75 19.39
CA SER A 794 21.42 -8.92 20.39
C SER A 794 21.71 -10.17 21.22
N LEU A 795 22.06 -9.96 22.48
CA LEU A 795 22.33 -10.96 23.53
C LEU A 795 21.38 -10.73 24.73
N CYS A 796 20.23 -10.08 24.50
CA CYS A 796 19.22 -9.80 25.52
C CYS A 796 18.80 -11.11 26.20
N GLY A 797 18.90 -11.17 27.53
CA GLY A 797 18.58 -12.35 28.34
C GLY A 797 19.43 -13.59 28.05
N ALA A 798 20.53 -13.48 27.29
CA ALA A 798 21.42 -14.60 27.01
C ALA A 798 22.13 -15.10 28.28
N ASN A 799 22.42 -16.39 28.34
CA ASN A 799 23.24 -16.96 29.42
C ASN A 799 24.70 -17.02 28.97
N LEU A 800 25.55 -16.18 29.54
CA LEU A 800 26.99 -16.08 29.29
C LEU A 800 27.79 -16.39 30.57
N GLN A 801 27.19 -17.13 31.51
CA GLN A 801 27.83 -17.49 32.76
C GLN A 801 29.17 -18.20 32.49
N HIS A 802 30.24 -17.72 33.11
CA HIS A 802 31.60 -18.25 32.95
C HIS A 802 32.14 -18.28 31.49
N ALA A 803 31.49 -17.60 30.54
CA ALA A 803 31.97 -17.53 29.17
C ALA A 803 33.30 -16.76 29.05
N ILE A 804 34.14 -17.14 28.07
CA ILE A 804 35.44 -16.51 27.82
C ILE A 804 35.35 -15.55 26.63
N LEU A 805 35.29 -14.25 26.94
CA LEU A 805 35.04 -13.15 26.00
C LEU A 805 36.26 -12.20 25.87
N TRP A 806 37.46 -12.75 26.01
CA TRP A 806 38.69 -11.95 26.00
C TRP A 806 38.88 -11.22 24.67
N GLY A 807 39.02 -9.89 24.74
CA GLY A 807 39.22 -9.05 23.57
C GLY A 807 38.09 -9.08 22.55
N THR A 808 36.90 -9.56 22.93
CA THR A 808 35.71 -9.60 22.07
C THR A 808 35.17 -8.17 21.89
N SER A 809 34.74 -7.84 20.67
CA SER A 809 34.03 -6.60 20.39
C SER A 809 32.53 -6.82 20.60
N LEU A 810 31.95 -6.16 21.60
CA LEU A 810 30.52 -6.09 21.91
C LEU A 810 30.03 -4.64 21.85
N SER A 811 30.69 -3.80 21.04
CA SER A 811 30.33 -2.39 20.95
C SER A 811 28.90 -2.25 20.43
N ARG A 812 28.09 -1.43 21.09
CA ARG A 812 26.66 -1.24 20.81
C ARG A 812 25.80 -2.52 20.89
N ALA A 813 26.30 -3.61 21.48
CA ALA A 813 25.52 -4.82 21.68
C ALA A 813 24.40 -4.58 22.71
N ASP A 814 23.30 -5.30 22.56
CA ASP A 814 22.19 -5.35 23.53
C ASP A 814 22.36 -6.58 24.42
N LEU A 815 22.71 -6.37 25.69
CA LEU A 815 22.96 -7.36 26.73
C LEU A 815 21.98 -7.19 27.90
N ARG A 816 20.82 -6.55 27.68
CA ARG A 816 19.82 -6.33 28.72
C ARG A 816 19.43 -7.64 29.40
N GLY A 817 19.51 -7.66 30.73
CA GLY A 817 19.18 -8.85 31.54
C GLY A 817 20.06 -10.08 31.27
N ALA A 818 21.16 -9.97 30.53
CA ALA A 818 22.05 -11.10 30.27
C ALA A 818 22.73 -11.59 31.56
N ASN A 819 22.92 -12.91 31.69
CA ASN A 819 23.67 -13.51 32.80
C ASN A 819 25.15 -13.64 32.43
N LEU A 820 25.98 -12.74 32.92
CA LEU A 820 27.44 -12.69 32.74
C LEU A 820 28.20 -13.08 34.00
N LYS A 821 27.55 -13.79 34.93
CA LYS A 821 28.13 -14.14 36.23
C LYS A 821 29.44 -14.90 36.04
N GLY A 822 30.51 -14.38 36.65
CA GLY A 822 31.85 -14.96 36.56
C GLY A 822 32.44 -15.04 35.15
N ALA A 823 31.89 -14.32 34.17
CA ALA A 823 32.41 -14.29 32.81
C ALA A 823 33.81 -13.65 32.74
N LEU A 824 34.63 -14.11 31.81
CA LEU A 824 35.99 -13.61 31.61
C LEU A 824 36.02 -12.59 30.47
N LEU A 825 35.89 -11.32 30.83
CA LEU A 825 35.70 -10.15 29.95
C LEU A 825 36.97 -9.26 29.84
N LYS A 826 38.15 -9.81 30.13
CA LYS A 826 39.41 -9.05 30.10
C LYS A 826 39.62 -8.41 28.72
N GLY A 827 39.78 -7.09 28.70
CA GLY A 827 40.00 -6.30 27.48
C GLY A 827 38.83 -6.30 26.49
N VAL A 828 37.62 -6.68 26.91
CA VAL A 828 36.42 -6.63 26.06
C VAL A 828 36.09 -5.17 25.65
N ILE A 829 35.53 -4.98 24.46
CA ILE A 829 35.10 -3.66 23.97
C ILE A 829 33.57 -3.59 24.01
N LEU A 830 33.02 -2.93 25.03
CA LEU A 830 31.60 -2.72 25.30
C LEU A 830 31.16 -1.27 25.08
N GLN A 831 31.87 -0.51 24.22
CA GLN A 831 31.56 0.89 23.97
C GLN A 831 30.12 1.08 23.49
N GLY A 832 29.34 1.88 24.20
CA GLY A 832 27.92 2.14 23.90
C GLY A 832 27.00 0.91 23.97
N ALA A 833 27.43 -0.18 24.61
CA ALA A 833 26.60 -1.36 24.80
C ALA A 833 25.49 -1.10 25.84
N ASN A 834 24.36 -1.79 25.70
CA ASN A 834 23.26 -1.75 26.67
C ASN A 834 23.32 -3.00 27.56
N LEU A 835 23.66 -2.84 28.83
CA LEU A 835 23.74 -3.86 29.86
C LEU A 835 22.72 -3.62 31.00
N GLN A 836 21.61 -2.91 30.73
CA GLN A 836 20.61 -2.66 31.77
C GLN A 836 20.15 -3.96 32.44
N GLY A 837 20.21 -3.99 33.77
CA GLY A 837 19.82 -5.15 34.58
C GLY A 837 20.65 -6.43 34.36
N ALA A 838 21.77 -6.39 33.65
CA ALA A 838 22.62 -7.57 33.43
C ALA A 838 23.28 -8.05 34.74
N ASP A 839 23.48 -9.36 34.90
CA ASP A 839 24.17 -9.94 36.06
C ASP A 839 25.64 -10.20 35.75
N LEU A 840 26.51 -9.29 36.17
CA LEU A 840 27.97 -9.34 36.03
C LEU A 840 28.67 -9.74 37.36
N LYS A 841 27.96 -10.38 38.29
CA LYS A 841 28.52 -10.74 39.60
C LYS A 841 29.80 -11.57 39.45
N GLY A 842 30.88 -11.09 40.05
CA GLY A 842 32.20 -11.72 40.00
C GLY A 842 32.85 -11.78 38.61
N ALA A 843 32.33 -11.05 37.61
CA ALA A 843 32.90 -11.04 36.27
C ALA A 843 34.26 -10.32 36.23
N ASN A 844 35.15 -10.75 35.33
CA ASN A 844 36.48 -10.14 35.16
C ASN A 844 36.51 -9.19 33.97
N LEU A 845 36.27 -7.90 34.22
CA LEU A 845 36.27 -6.79 33.26
C LEU A 845 37.60 -6.02 33.24
N GLN A 846 38.71 -6.65 33.63
CA GLN A 846 40.01 -5.98 33.69
C GLN A 846 40.37 -5.35 32.34
N GLY A 847 40.62 -4.03 32.34
CA GLY A 847 40.96 -3.27 31.13
C GLY A 847 39.84 -3.22 30.07
N ALA A 848 38.59 -3.52 30.43
CA ALA A 848 37.46 -3.41 29.51
C ALA A 848 37.20 -1.95 29.12
N ASN A 849 36.73 -1.74 27.88
CA ASN A 849 36.25 -0.44 27.41
C ASN A 849 34.72 -0.41 27.47
N LEU A 850 34.17 0.32 28.43
CA LEU A 850 32.74 0.52 28.71
C LEU A 850 32.31 1.97 28.43
N GLN A 851 33.04 2.72 27.61
CA GLN A 851 32.70 4.12 27.33
C GLN A 851 31.26 4.28 26.82
N GLY A 852 30.49 5.14 27.46
CA GLY A 852 29.09 5.41 27.11
C GLY A 852 28.17 4.18 27.21
N ALA A 853 28.59 3.10 27.88
CA ALA A 853 27.74 1.93 28.09
C ALA A 853 26.62 2.25 29.09
N ASP A 854 25.47 1.63 28.89
CA ASP A 854 24.34 1.70 29.80
C ASP A 854 24.34 0.47 30.72
N LEU A 855 24.53 0.68 32.02
CA LEU A 855 24.63 -0.32 33.07
C LEU A 855 23.56 -0.07 34.15
N GLN A 856 22.45 0.63 33.83
CA GLN A 856 21.43 0.94 34.82
C GLN A 856 20.90 -0.34 35.49
N GLY A 857 20.89 -0.36 36.82
CA GLY A 857 20.45 -1.50 37.62
C GLY A 857 21.30 -2.78 37.48
N ALA A 858 22.42 -2.76 36.77
CA ALA A 858 23.27 -3.93 36.57
C ALA A 858 23.90 -4.43 37.89
N ASN A 859 24.11 -5.75 37.99
CA ASN A 859 24.74 -6.37 39.15
C ASN A 859 26.24 -6.61 38.92
N LEU A 860 27.09 -5.79 39.51
CA LEU A 860 28.55 -5.85 39.43
C LEU A 860 29.19 -6.26 40.78
N GLU A 861 28.44 -6.91 41.68
CA GLU A 861 28.94 -7.34 42.98
C GLU A 861 30.21 -8.20 42.83
N GLY A 862 31.29 -7.79 43.47
CA GLY A 862 32.59 -8.47 43.40
C GLY A 862 33.25 -8.50 42.02
N ALA A 863 32.77 -7.75 41.04
CA ALA A 863 33.36 -7.70 39.70
C ALA A 863 34.74 -7.03 39.71
N ASN A 864 35.63 -7.48 38.83
CA ASN A 864 36.97 -6.90 38.66
C ASN A 864 36.99 -5.90 37.49
N LEU A 865 36.94 -4.61 37.80
CA LEU A 865 37.00 -3.48 36.87
C LEU A 865 38.39 -2.79 36.87
N PHE A 866 39.45 -3.49 37.30
CA PHE A 866 40.80 -2.92 37.37
C PHE A 866 41.22 -2.30 36.03
N ARG A 867 41.54 -1.01 36.04
CA ARG A 867 41.89 -0.20 34.86
C ARG A 867 40.85 -0.22 33.73
N ALA A 868 39.57 -0.48 34.02
CA ALA A 868 38.51 -0.36 33.03
C ALA A 868 38.22 1.11 32.68
N ASP A 869 37.71 1.36 31.48
CA ASP A 869 37.34 2.68 30.98
C ASP A 869 35.81 2.81 30.92
N LEU A 870 35.23 3.54 31.86
CA LEU A 870 33.80 3.76 32.07
C LEU A 870 33.39 5.21 31.74
N ARG A 871 34.16 5.94 30.93
CA ARG A 871 33.85 7.35 30.65
C ARG A 871 32.45 7.53 30.07
N GLY A 872 31.66 8.41 30.68
CA GLY A 872 30.28 8.69 30.27
C GLY A 872 29.32 7.50 30.37
N ALA A 873 29.69 6.42 31.06
CA ALA A 873 28.79 5.28 31.27
C ALA A 873 27.67 5.63 32.25
N ASP A 874 26.51 4.99 32.09
CA ASP A 874 25.37 5.15 33.00
C ASP A 874 25.27 3.96 33.95
N LEU A 875 25.60 4.14 35.22
CA LEU A 875 25.54 3.13 36.27
C LEU A 875 24.44 3.42 37.30
N GLN A 876 23.40 4.17 36.92
CA GLN A 876 22.32 4.51 37.86
C GLN A 876 21.72 3.24 38.50
N GLY A 877 21.67 3.20 39.84
CA GLY A 877 21.13 2.05 40.58
C GLY A 877 21.96 0.77 40.49
N ALA A 878 23.16 0.80 39.92
CA ALA A 878 24.02 -0.39 39.78
C ALA A 878 24.54 -0.90 41.14
N LYS A 879 24.71 -2.22 41.25
CA LYS A 879 25.21 -2.89 42.48
C LYS A 879 26.71 -3.16 42.34
N LEU A 880 27.55 -2.38 43.01
CA LEU A 880 29.02 -2.43 42.90
C LEU A 880 29.69 -2.92 44.19
N GLN A 881 28.97 -3.62 45.06
CA GLN A 881 29.50 -3.98 46.38
C GLN A 881 30.70 -4.92 46.23
N GLY A 882 31.81 -4.58 46.89
CA GLY A 882 33.05 -5.34 46.79
C GLY A 882 33.73 -5.33 45.41
N ALA A 883 33.27 -4.51 44.46
CA ALA A 883 33.87 -4.44 43.12
C ALA A 883 35.26 -3.78 43.17
N ASN A 884 36.18 -4.24 42.32
CA ASN A 884 37.52 -3.65 42.20
C ASN A 884 37.58 -2.65 41.05
N LEU A 885 37.47 -1.36 41.33
CA LEU A 885 37.62 -0.25 40.37
C LEU A 885 39.01 0.41 40.44
N GLN A 886 40.02 -0.25 41.03
CA GLN A 886 41.35 0.35 41.15
C GLN A 886 41.90 0.75 39.78
N GLY A 887 42.31 2.03 39.66
CA GLY A 887 42.81 2.62 38.42
C GLY A 887 41.79 2.77 37.29
N ALA A 888 40.50 2.57 37.54
CA ALA A 888 39.45 2.72 36.52
C ALA A 888 39.22 4.19 36.15
N ASN A 889 38.82 4.46 34.91
CA ASN A 889 38.43 5.79 34.46
C ASN A 889 36.91 5.93 34.45
N VAL A 890 36.35 6.61 35.43
CA VAL A 890 34.90 6.77 35.65
C VAL A 890 34.47 8.22 35.37
N GLN A 891 35.26 8.95 34.59
CA GLN A 891 35.02 10.36 34.32
C GLN A 891 33.69 10.59 33.59
N GLY A 892 32.88 11.51 34.09
CA GLY A 892 31.59 11.86 33.49
C GLY A 892 30.52 10.77 33.59
N ALA A 893 30.76 9.70 34.35
CA ALA A 893 29.79 8.60 34.50
C ALA A 893 28.65 8.98 35.47
N ASN A 894 27.47 8.41 35.26
CA ASN A 894 26.34 8.54 36.17
C ASN A 894 26.34 7.41 37.20
N LEU A 895 26.47 7.72 38.48
CA LEU A 895 26.51 6.77 39.62
C LEU A 895 25.40 7.07 40.64
N LEU A 896 24.36 7.82 40.27
CA LEU A 896 23.20 8.07 41.15
C LEU A 896 22.59 6.74 41.60
N GLU A 897 22.25 6.62 42.88
CA GLU A 897 21.70 5.41 43.50
C GLU A 897 22.58 4.15 43.41
N ALA A 898 23.83 4.27 42.93
CA ALA A 898 24.74 3.14 42.81
C ALA A 898 25.28 2.70 44.18
N ASN A 899 25.30 1.40 44.45
CA ASN A 899 25.76 0.87 45.73
C ASN A 899 27.24 0.47 45.67
N LEU A 900 28.12 1.37 46.12
CA LEU A 900 29.57 1.21 46.14
C LEU A 900 30.12 0.58 47.44
N ARG A 901 29.29 -0.05 48.28
CA ARG A 901 29.73 -0.55 49.60
C ARG A 901 30.89 -1.55 49.47
N GLY A 902 32.05 -1.19 50.00
CA GLY A 902 33.26 -2.03 49.95
C GLY A 902 33.94 -2.11 48.59
N ALA A 903 33.55 -1.26 47.63
CA ALA A 903 34.25 -1.15 46.36
C ALA A 903 35.65 -0.54 46.55
N ASN A 904 36.64 -1.03 45.82
CA ASN A 904 37.99 -0.45 45.80
C ASN A 904 38.09 0.60 44.69
N LEU A 905 38.24 1.87 45.07
CA LEU A 905 38.36 3.01 44.14
C LEU A 905 39.79 3.58 44.06
N ASP A 906 40.79 2.86 44.57
CA ASP A 906 42.17 3.36 44.62
C ASP A 906 42.70 3.77 43.24
N GLY A 907 43.06 5.05 43.09
CA GLY A 907 43.55 5.61 41.84
C GLY A 907 42.51 5.67 40.71
N ALA A 908 41.21 5.50 41.00
CA ALA A 908 40.15 5.72 40.04
C ALA A 908 39.98 7.21 39.72
N ASN A 909 39.73 7.55 38.45
CA ASN A 909 39.42 8.91 38.03
C ASN A 909 37.90 9.14 38.09
N LEU A 910 37.44 9.93 39.06
CA LEU A 910 36.02 10.24 39.30
C LEU A 910 35.65 11.67 38.87
N THR A 911 36.49 12.33 38.06
CA THR A 911 36.24 13.71 37.60
C THR A 911 34.90 13.79 36.87
N ASP A 912 34.06 14.79 37.19
CA ASP A 912 32.73 15.00 36.60
C ASP A 912 31.73 13.83 36.76
N ALA A 913 32.01 12.85 37.62
CA ALA A 913 31.06 11.78 37.89
C ALA A 913 29.86 12.29 38.74
N LEU A 914 28.65 11.88 38.38
CA LEU A 914 27.42 12.22 39.11
C LEU A 914 27.19 11.17 40.22
N MET A 915 27.16 11.57 41.49
CA MET A 915 26.94 10.67 42.63
C MET A 915 25.93 11.29 43.61
N ASP A 916 25.30 10.44 44.42
CA ASP A 916 24.49 10.91 45.54
C ASP A 916 25.37 11.64 46.58
N PRO A 917 24.81 12.60 47.35
CA PRO A 917 25.54 13.38 48.36
C PRO A 917 26.20 12.57 49.47
#